data_AF-A0A7J7F7S6-F1
#
_entry.id   AF-A0A7J7F7S6-F1
#
_cell.length_a   1.000
_cell.length_b   1.000
_cell.length_c   1.000
_cell.angle_alpha   90.00
_cell.angle_beta   90.00
_cell.angle_gamma   90.00
#
_symmetry.space_group_name_H-M   'P 1'
#
loop_
_entity.id
_entity.type
_entity.pdbx_description
1 polymer ?
#
loop_
_entity_poly.entity_id
_entity_poly.type
_entity_poly.pdbx_seq_one_letter_code
_entity_poly.pdbx_strand_id
1 'polypeptide(L)'
;MESQVEEWYREVGELQAQTAALPLEPASKELVGERQNAVGERLVRLLEPLQERRRLLLASKELHQVAHDLDDELAWVQERLPLAMQTERGSGLQAVQQYIKKNQGLRREIQAHGPRLEEVLERAAALALLRSPEAEAVRRGQEQLQGAWAGLREAAERRQQVLDAAFQVEQYYFDVAEVEAWLGEQELLMMSEDKGKDEQSTLQLLKKHLQLEQGVENYEESIAQLSRQCRALLEMGHPDSSEQISRRQSQVDRLYVALKELGEERRVGLEQQYWLYQLSRQVDELEHWIAEKEVVAGSPELGQDFEHVTVLQEKFSEFASETGTAGRERLAAVNQMVDELIECGHTAAATMAEWKDGLNEAWAELLELMGTRAQLLAASRELHKFFSDARELQGQIEEKRRRLPRLTAPPEPRPSASSMQRTLRAFEHDLQLLVSQVRQLQEGAAQLRTVYAGEHAEAIASREQEVLQGWKELLAACEDARLHVSSTADALRFHSQARDLLSWMDGIAGQIGAADKPRDVSSVELLMNYHQGLKTELEARMPELTACRELGRSLLLNKSAMADEIQAQLDKLGTRKEEVSDKWDRHWEWLQQMLEVHQFAQEAVVADAWLTAQEPLLQSRELGSSVDEVEQLIRRHEAFRKAAAAWEERFSSLRRLTTIEKLKAEQSKQPPTPLLGRKFFGDPTELAAKAAPLLRPGGYERGLEPLARRASDTLSAEVRTRVGYVRQELKPERLQPRIDRLPEVPGGVEPPAPPAASEDAAEIPGAPAAAEQVRPRPERQESADRAEELPRRRRPERQESADQSEEAARRRRPERQESAEHEAAHSLTLGRYEQMERRRERRERRLERQESSEQEMPTRGDLAKGKATLADIVEQLQEKEAGPGLPVGPSLPQPRELPPGRLPNGLEPPERTPRPDRPRARDRPKPRRRPRPREGGEGGGSRRSRSAPAQGGSAPAPPPPPTHTVQHEGFLLRKRELDANRKSSNRSWVSLYCVLSKGELGFYKDAKGPASGGTHGGEPLLSLHKATSEVASDYKKKKHVFKLQTQDGSEFLLQAKDEEEMNGWLEAVAASVGEHAEIARWGQTLPTTSSTDEGNPKREAGERRASGRRK
;
A
#
# COMPACT_ATOMS: atom_id res chain seq x y z
N MET A 1 -41.53 121.65 -90.91
CA MET A 1 -40.35 121.59 -91.79
C MET A 1 -40.53 120.50 -92.82
N GLU A 2 -40.19 119.21 -92.57
CA GLU A 2 -40.37 118.15 -93.59
C GLU A 2 -41.82 118.02 -94.06
N SER A 3 -42.80 117.84 -93.15
CA SER A 3 -44.21 117.76 -93.55
C SER A 3 -44.68 118.99 -94.32
N GLN A 4 -44.21 120.19 -93.96
CA GLN A 4 -44.53 121.44 -94.64
C GLN A 4 -43.86 121.55 -96.02
N VAL A 5 -42.71 120.92 -96.23
CA VAL A 5 -42.04 120.82 -97.54
C VAL A 5 -42.73 119.77 -98.41
N GLU A 6 -43.19 118.66 -97.85
CA GLU A 6 -44.02 117.66 -98.53
C GLU A 6 -45.44 118.18 -98.83
N GLU A 7 -46.02 118.99 -97.94
CA GLU A 7 -47.26 119.72 -98.13
C GLU A 7 -47.07 120.79 -99.20
N TRP A 8 -46.02 121.61 -99.17
CA TRP A 8 -45.70 122.53 -100.27
C TRP A 8 -45.43 121.80 -101.60
N TYR A 9 -44.86 120.60 -101.58
CA TYR A 9 -44.69 119.78 -102.79
C TYR A 9 -46.04 119.30 -103.34
N ARG A 10 -46.96 118.91 -102.46
CA ARG A 10 -48.33 118.49 -102.77
C ARG A 10 -49.18 119.67 -103.26
N GLU A 11 -49.15 120.80 -102.55
CA GLU A 11 -49.78 122.06 -102.93
C GLU A 11 -49.23 122.60 -104.25
N VAL A 12 -47.91 122.53 -104.52
CA VAL A 12 -47.35 122.89 -105.83
C VAL A 12 -47.85 121.95 -106.93
N GLY A 13 -47.98 120.65 -106.66
CA GLY A 13 -48.60 119.70 -107.60
C GLY A 13 -50.09 119.98 -107.87
N GLU A 14 -50.86 120.32 -106.83
CA GLU A 14 -52.27 120.70 -106.94
C GLU A 14 -52.43 122.06 -107.66
N LEU A 15 -51.55 123.02 -107.39
CA LEU A 15 -51.49 124.31 -108.09
C LEU A 15 -51.05 124.15 -109.55
N GLN A 16 -50.16 123.20 -109.87
CA GLN A 16 -49.84 122.83 -111.26
C GLN A 16 -51.09 122.27 -111.98
N ALA A 17 -51.84 121.37 -111.32
CA ALA A 17 -53.09 120.83 -111.85
C ALA A 17 -54.17 121.92 -112.05
N GLN A 18 -54.29 122.87 -111.11
CA GLN A 18 -55.22 124.00 -111.21
C GLN A 18 -54.79 125.03 -112.27
N THR A 19 -53.49 125.30 -112.42
CA THR A 19 -52.96 126.21 -113.45
C THR A 19 -53.20 125.66 -114.86
N ALA A 20 -53.17 124.34 -115.04
CA ALA A 20 -53.48 123.68 -116.31
C ALA A 20 -54.96 123.86 -116.75
N ALA A 21 -55.88 124.08 -115.81
CA ALA A 21 -57.33 124.13 -116.07
C ALA A 21 -57.88 125.50 -116.51
N LEU A 22 -57.07 126.58 -116.50
CA LEU A 22 -57.55 127.95 -116.72
C LEU A 22 -57.30 128.49 -118.16
N PRO A 23 -58.30 129.10 -118.82
CA PRO A 23 -58.14 129.75 -120.12
C PRO A 23 -57.67 131.22 -119.96
N LEU A 24 -56.36 131.43 -120.06
CA LEU A 24 -55.71 132.75 -120.08
C LEU A 24 -54.63 132.79 -121.18
N GLU A 25 -54.31 134.00 -121.66
CA GLU A 25 -53.50 134.22 -122.87
C GLU A 25 -52.09 133.61 -122.82
N PRO A 26 -51.56 133.12 -123.96
CA PRO A 26 -50.35 132.29 -123.99
C PRO A 26 -49.10 132.98 -123.42
N ALA A 27 -48.93 134.29 -123.66
CA ALA A 27 -47.79 135.07 -123.16
C ALA A 27 -47.71 135.15 -121.62
N SER A 28 -48.78 134.79 -120.90
CA SER A 28 -48.78 134.71 -119.44
C SER A 28 -48.41 133.33 -118.88
N LYS A 29 -48.55 132.26 -119.67
CA LYS A 29 -48.36 130.88 -119.19
C LYS A 29 -46.90 130.46 -119.09
N GLU A 30 -46.05 130.89 -120.02
CA GLU A 30 -44.62 130.54 -120.02
C GLU A 30 -43.88 131.13 -118.81
N LEU A 31 -44.03 132.44 -118.56
CA LEU A 31 -43.36 133.12 -117.44
C LEU A 31 -43.80 132.62 -116.05
N VAL A 32 -45.04 132.12 -115.93
CA VAL A 32 -45.56 131.45 -114.73
C VAL A 32 -44.99 130.03 -114.63
N GLY A 33 -44.99 129.27 -115.72
CA GLY A 33 -44.44 127.91 -115.78
C GLY A 33 -42.94 127.85 -115.46
N GLU A 34 -42.13 128.77 -116.00
CA GLU A 34 -40.71 128.86 -115.66
C GLU A 34 -40.48 129.13 -114.17
N ARG A 35 -41.25 130.05 -113.58
CA ARG A 35 -41.17 130.36 -112.14
C ARG A 35 -41.68 129.21 -111.26
N GLN A 36 -42.73 128.50 -111.68
CA GLN A 36 -43.22 127.30 -111.00
C GLN A 36 -42.20 126.16 -111.05
N ASN A 37 -41.61 125.89 -112.21
CA ASN A 37 -40.56 124.87 -112.37
C ASN A 37 -39.30 125.20 -111.57
N ALA A 38 -38.87 126.48 -111.55
CA ALA A 38 -37.74 126.92 -110.73
C ALA A 38 -37.99 126.79 -109.21
N VAL A 39 -39.25 126.81 -108.76
CA VAL A 39 -39.62 126.50 -107.36
C VAL A 39 -39.68 125.00 -107.13
N GLY A 40 -40.26 124.23 -108.07
CA GLY A 40 -40.32 122.76 -108.02
C GLY A 40 -38.94 122.10 -107.96
N GLU A 41 -38.02 122.46 -108.86
CA GLU A 41 -36.62 122.00 -108.82
C GLU A 41 -35.95 122.33 -107.49
N ARG A 42 -36.24 123.51 -106.93
CA ARG A 42 -35.65 123.97 -105.67
C ARG A 42 -36.20 123.21 -104.47
N LEU A 43 -37.45 122.77 -104.51
CA LEU A 43 -38.02 121.84 -103.52
C LEU A 43 -37.38 120.45 -103.63
N VAL A 44 -37.27 119.87 -104.84
CA VAL A 44 -36.59 118.57 -105.03
C VAL A 44 -35.15 118.61 -104.51
N ARG A 45 -34.38 119.64 -104.89
CA ARG A 45 -32.99 119.84 -104.42
C ARG A 45 -32.84 120.13 -102.92
N LEU A 46 -33.94 120.34 -102.19
CA LEU A 46 -33.93 120.45 -100.73
C LEU A 46 -34.41 119.16 -100.04
N LEU A 47 -35.22 118.34 -100.72
CA LEU A 47 -35.84 117.15 -100.16
C LEU A 47 -34.81 116.05 -99.86
N GLU A 48 -33.89 115.79 -100.80
CA GLU A 48 -32.79 114.83 -100.62
C GLU A 48 -31.82 115.26 -99.49
N PRO A 49 -31.29 116.52 -99.44
CA PRO A 49 -30.52 116.99 -98.30
C PRO A 49 -31.26 117.00 -96.95
N LEU A 50 -32.59 117.16 -96.93
CA LEU A 50 -33.38 117.04 -95.71
C LEU A 50 -33.48 115.59 -95.23
N GLN A 51 -33.80 114.64 -96.12
CA GLN A 51 -33.84 113.21 -95.79
C GLN A 51 -32.46 112.68 -95.38
N GLU A 52 -31.39 113.10 -96.05
CA GLU A 52 -30.00 112.81 -95.66
C GLU A 52 -29.69 113.39 -94.27
N ARG A 53 -30.07 114.65 -94.00
CA ARG A 53 -29.88 115.27 -92.68
C ARG A 53 -30.73 114.58 -91.61
N ARG A 54 -31.94 114.10 -91.91
CA ARG A 54 -32.75 113.30 -90.99
C ARG A 54 -32.15 111.93 -90.72
N ARG A 55 -31.60 111.26 -91.73
CA ARG A 55 -30.85 110.00 -91.57
C ARG A 55 -29.65 110.20 -90.65
N LEU A 56 -28.88 111.27 -90.86
CA LEU A 56 -27.74 111.63 -90.02
C LEU A 56 -28.17 112.05 -88.59
N LEU A 57 -29.27 112.78 -88.43
CA LEU A 57 -29.80 113.18 -87.11
C LEU A 57 -30.37 111.99 -86.33
N LEU A 58 -31.00 111.02 -87.00
CA LEU A 58 -31.47 109.78 -86.34
C LEU A 58 -30.28 108.88 -85.97
N ALA A 59 -29.29 108.71 -86.86
CA ALA A 59 -28.05 108.01 -86.53
C ALA A 59 -27.31 108.69 -85.36
N SER A 60 -27.24 110.02 -85.34
CA SER A 60 -26.66 110.80 -84.25
C SER A 60 -27.48 110.70 -82.96
N LYS A 61 -28.83 110.66 -83.03
CA LYS A 61 -29.67 110.38 -81.86
C LYS A 61 -29.35 109.01 -81.29
N GLU A 62 -29.38 107.95 -82.09
CA GLU A 62 -29.12 106.59 -81.60
C GLU A 62 -27.68 106.44 -81.08
N LEU A 63 -26.71 107.16 -81.66
CA LEU A 63 -25.34 107.20 -81.15
C LEU A 63 -25.26 107.86 -79.76
N HIS A 64 -25.91 109.00 -79.53
CA HIS A 64 -25.96 109.62 -78.19
C HIS A 64 -26.83 108.82 -77.21
N GLN A 65 -27.91 108.19 -77.68
CA GLN A 65 -28.77 107.29 -76.89
C GLN A 65 -27.96 106.11 -76.37
N VAL A 66 -27.21 105.43 -77.25
CA VAL A 66 -26.36 104.30 -76.88
C VAL A 66 -25.13 104.73 -76.09
N ALA A 67 -24.57 105.92 -76.31
CA ALA A 67 -23.51 106.46 -75.44
C ALA A 67 -24.02 106.67 -74.00
N HIS A 68 -25.22 107.21 -73.82
CA HIS A 68 -25.84 107.35 -72.49
C HIS A 68 -26.23 105.99 -71.89
N ASP A 69 -26.80 105.06 -72.68
CA ASP A 69 -27.06 103.69 -72.23
C ASP A 69 -25.75 102.99 -71.78
N LEU A 70 -24.62 103.22 -72.48
CA LEU A 70 -23.30 102.70 -72.11
C LEU A 70 -22.77 103.33 -70.82
N ASP A 71 -22.87 104.64 -70.65
CA ASP A 71 -22.41 105.35 -69.45
C ASP A 71 -23.22 104.93 -68.20
N ASP A 72 -24.53 104.73 -68.34
CA ASP A 72 -25.42 104.29 -67.25
C ASP A 72 -25.13 102.84 -66.82
N GLU A 73 -25.01 101.90 -67.77
CA GLU A 73 -24.64 100.51 -67.48
C GLU A 73 -23.20 100.43 -66.93
N LEU A 74 -22.28 101.28 -67.40
CA LEU A 74 -20.91 101.36 -66.89
C LEU A 74 -20.87 101.90 -65.45
N ALA A 75 -21.70 102.89 -65.12
CA ALA A 75 -21.86 103.37 -63.74
C ALA A 75 -22.41 102.26 -62.83
N TRP A 76 -23.42 101.50 -63.29
CA TRP A 76 -23.96 100.36 -62.55
C TRP A 76 -22.89 99.28 -62.28
N VAL A 77 -22.09 98.92 -63.29
CA VAL A 77 -20.96 97.99 -63.12
C VAL A 77 -19.94 98.54 -62.12
N GLN A 78 -19.63 99.84 -62.18
CA GLN A 78 -18.69 100.49 -61.25
C GLN A 78 -19.21 100.54 -59.80
N GLU A 79 -20.52 100.65 -59.55
CA GLU A 79 -21.08 100.51 -58.19
C GLU A 79 -20.92 99.10 -57.63
N ARG A 80 -21.10 98.07 -58.47
CA ARG A 80 -21.13 96.66 -58.03
C ARG A 80 -19.73 96.05 -57.93
N LEU A 81 -18.75 96.54 -58.69
CA LEU A 81 -17.37 96.05 -58.71
C LEU A 81 -16.67 96.09 -57.33
N PRO A 82 -16.75 97.15 -56.52
CA PRO A 82 -16.23 97.15 -55.15
C PRO A 82 -16.78 96.03 -54.27
N LEU A 83 -18.06 95.68 -54.40
CA LEU A 83 -18.70 94.59 -53.62
C LEU A 83 -18.17 93.21 -54.02
N ALA A 84 -17.85 93.05 -55.31
CA ALA A 84 -17.20 91.84 -55.84
C ALA A 84 -15.70 91.78 -55.48
N MET A 85 -15.02 92.92 -55.35
CA MET A 85 -13.58 93.01 -55.03
C MET A 85 -13.26 93.02 -53.52
N GLN A 86 -14.26 93.02 -52.63
CA GLN A 86 -14.05 92.87 -51.19
C GLN A 86 -13.23 91.62 -50.85
N THR A 87 -12.17 91.78 -50.06
CA THR A 87 -11.36 90.68 -49.51
C THR A 87 -11.89 90.14 -48.18
N GLU A 88 -12.84 90.84 -47.55
CA GLU A 88 -13.43 90.45 -46.27
C GLU A 88 -14.19 89.11 -46.38
N ARG A 89 -13.71 88.12 -45.62
CA ARG A 89 -14.35 86.80 -45.42
C ARG A 89 -15.00 86.63 -44.04
N GLY A 90 -14.66 87.49 -43.07
CA GLY A 90 -15.05 87.34 -41.67
C GLY A 90 -14.21 86.29 -40.93
N SER A 91 -14.42 86.18 -39.62
CA SER A 91 -13.79 85.21 -38.72
C SER A 91 -14.88 84.32 -38.11
N GLY A 92 -14.70 82.99 -38.15
CA GLY A 92 -15.70 82.03 -37.69
C GLY A 92 -16.69 81.63 -38.78
N LEU A 93 -17.09 80.36 -38.75
CA LEU A 93 -18.00 79.70 -39.69
C LEU A 93 -19.27 80.53 -40.03
N GLN A 94 -19.93 81.08 -39.01
CA GLN A 94 -21.15 81.89 -39.20
C GLN A 94 -20.90 83.19 -40.00
N ALA A 95 -19.72 83.81 -39.83
CA ALA A 95 -19.38 85.03 -40.56
C ALA A 95 -19.14 84.72 -42.05
N VAL A 96 -18.40 83.65 -42.36
CA VAL A 96 -18.19 83.21 -43.75
C VAL A 96 -19.53 82.84 -44.42
N GLN A 97 -20.41 82.11 -43.74
CA GLN A 97 -21.75 81.81 -44.25
C GLN A 97 -22.56 83.09 -44.59
N GLN A 98 -22.43 84.17 -43.80
CA GLN A 98 -23.06 85.46 -44.11
C GLN A 98 -22.44 86.13 -45.34
N TYR A 99 -21.11 86.09 -45.49
CA TYR A 99 -20.45 86.65 -46.68
C TYR A 99 -20.72 85.85 -47.95
N ILE A 100 -20.84 84.52 -47.87
CA ILE A 100 -21.35 83.67 -48.97
C ILE A 100 -22.77 84.11 -49.36
N LYS A 101 -23.69 84.27 -48.39
CA LYS A 101 -25.06 84.73 -48.68
C LYS A 101 -25.11 86.12 -49.32
N LYS A 102 -24.22 87.05 -48.91
CA LYS A 102 -24.06 88.37 -49.53
C LYS A 102 -23.53 88.28 -50.97
N ASN A 103 -22.47 87.50 -51.22
CA ASN A 103 -21.90 87.33 -52.56
C ASN A 103 -22.90 86.60 -53.50
N GLN A 104 -23.63 85.59 -53.02
CA GLN A 104 -24.72 84.99 -53.77
C GLN A 104 -25.84 85.97 -54.11
N GLY A 105 -26.13 86.95 -53.25
CA GLY A 105 -27.01 88.08 -53.56
C GLY A 105 -26.49 88.88 -54.76
N LEU A 106 -25.25 89.35 -54.67
CA LEU A 106 -24.58 90.08 -55.75
C LEU A 106 -24.50 89.28 -57.06
N ARG A 107 -24.24 87.97 -57.01
CA ARG A 107 -24.23 87.10 -58.20
C ARG A 107 -25.61 86.95 -58.84
N ARG A 108 -26.69 86.99 -58.06
CA ARG A 108 -28.08 87.05 -58.60
C ARG A 108 -28.39 88.41 -59.21
N GLU A 109 -27.92 89.52 -58.61
CA GLU A 109 -28.03 90.86 -59.21
C GLU A 109 -27.31 90.94 -60.56
N ILE A 110 -26.07 90.45 -60.63
CA ILE A 110 -25.27 90.31 -61.85
C ILE A 110 -26.01 89.44 -62.89
N GLN A 111 -26.51 88.26 -62.49
CA GLN A 111 -27.25 87.39 -63.40
C GLN A 111 -28.53 88.04 -63.95
N ALA A 112 -29.23 88.85 -63.14
CA ALA A 112 -30.44 89.54 -63.54
C ALA A 112 -30.19 90.76 -64.46
N HIS A 113 -29.08 91.49 -64.28
CA HIS A 113 -28.72 92.63 -65.15
C HIS A 113 -28.17 92.19 -66.52
N GLY A 114 -27.67 90.96 -66.62
CA GLY A 114 -26.96 90.48 -67.82
C GLY A 114 -27.67 90.68 -69.15
N PRO A 115 -28.96 90.29 -69.32
CA PRO A 115 -29.67 90.46 -70.59
C PRO A 115 -29.79 91.91 -71.04
N ARG A 116 -29.88 92.87 -70.10
CA ARG A 116 -29.98 94.30 -70.38
C ARG A 116 -28.62 94.87 -70.82
N LEU A 117 -27.55 94.51 -70.13
CA LEU A 117 -26.21 94.94 -70.47
C LEU A 117 -25.76 94.31 -71.81
N GLU A 118 -26.18 93.07 -72.09
CA GLU A 118 -25.98 92.40 -73.37
C GLU A 118 -26.77 93.09 -74.52
N GLU A 119 -28.03 93.50 -74.31
CA GLU A 119 -28.80 94.34 -75.27
C GLU A 119 -28.07 95.65 -75.61
N VAL A 120 -27.52 96.35 -74.61
CA VAL A 120 -26.79 97.61 -74.79
C VAL A 120 -25.46 97.37 -75.53
N LEU A 121 -24.73 96.29 -75.21
CA LEU A 121 -23.50 95.92 -75.92
C LEU A 121 -23.76 95.51 -77.39
N GLU A 122 -24.86 94.82 -77.70
CA GLU A 122 -25.23 94.52 -79.09
C GLU A 122 -25.59 95.78 -79.88
N ARG A 123 -26.36 96.70 -79.28
CA ARG A 123 -26.69 98.00 -79.88
C ARG A 123 -25.44 98.86 -80.08
N ALA A 124 -24.50 98.85 -79.14
CA ALA A 124 -23.20 99.49 -79.27
C ALA A 124 -22.34 98.87 -80.38
N ALA A 125 -22.26 97.54 -80.45
CA ALA A 125 -21.52 96.82 -81.48
C ALA A 125 -22.02 97.13 -82.91
N ALA A 126 -23.33 97.26 -83.09
CA ALA A 126 -23.92 97.64 -84.38
C ALA A 126 -23.51 99.06 -84.82
N LEU A 127 -23.46 100.02 -83.90
CA LEU A 127 -23.02 101.40 -84.18
C LEU A 127 -21.49 101.52 -84.28
N ALA A 128 -20.74 100.68 -83.56
CA ALA A 128 -19.29 100.61 -83.57
C ALA A 128 -18.68 100.23 -84.94
N LEU A 129 -19.48 99.68 -85.87
CA LEU A 129 -19.07 99.43 -87.25
C LEU A 129 -19.01 100.71 -88.12
N LEU A 130 -19.57 101.83 -87.66
CA LEU A 130 -19.61 103.08 -88.41
C LEU A 130 -18.27 103.84 -88.34
N ARG A 131 -17.74 104.27 -89.48
CA ARG A 131 -16.48 105.03 -89.59
C ARG A 131 -16.70 106.55 -89.42
N SER A 132 -17.18 106.96 -88.25
CA SER A 132 -17.23 108.37 -87.81
C SER A 132 -16.43 108.58 -86.52
N PRO A 133 -15.99 109.82 -86.19
CA PRO A 133 -15.30 110.12 -84.94
C PRO A 133 -16.22 110.03 -83.71
N GLU A 134 -17.52 110.31 -83.85
CA GLU A 134 -18.50 110.10 -82.77
C GLU A 134 -18.61 108.61 -82.43
N ALA A 135 -18.52 107.72 -83.43
CA ALA A 135 -18.50 106.27 -83.20
C ALA A 135 -17.21 105.78 -82.52
N GLU A 136 -16.14 106.59 -82.46
CA GLU A 136 -14.94 106.29 -81.63
C GLU A 136 -15.20 106.52 -80.13
N ALA A 137 -16.20 107.31 -79.75
CA ALA A 137 -16.66 107.36 -78.36
C ALA A 137 -17.40 106.08 -77.99
N VAL A 138 -18.39 105.68 -78.81
CA VAL A 138 -19.17 104.44 -78.60
C VAL A 138 -18.29 103.19 -78.61
N ARG A 139 -17.31 103.07 -79.53
CA ARG A 139 -16.32 101.97 -79.50
C ARG A 139 -15.58 101.86 -78.17
N ARG A 140 -15.06 102.97 -77.65
CA ARG A 140 -14.33 102.98 -76.37
C ARG A 140 -15.24 102.70 -75.18
N GLY A 141 -16.47 103.23 -75.17
CA GLY A 141 -17.47 102.92 -74.14
C GLY A 141 -17.87 101.45 -74.14
N GLN A 142 -18.06 100.85 -75.33
CA GLN A 142 -18.33 99.42 -75.49
C GLN A 142 -17.18 98.55 -74.96
N GLU A 143 -15.93 98.84 -75.36
CA GLU A 143 -14.73 98.13 -74.89
C GLU A 143 -14.56 98.24 -73.37
N GLN A 144 -14.80 99.42 -72.81
CA GLN A 144 -14.73 99.67 -71.36
C GLN A 144 -15.84 98.94 -70.59
N LEU A 145 -17.09 99.01 -71.06
CA LEU A 145 -18.21 98.28 -70.43
C LEU A 145 -17.99 96.77 -70.53
N GLN A 146 -17.60 96.24 -71.69
CA GLN A 146 -17.34 94.82 -71.88
C GLN A 146 -16.21 94.32 -70.97
N GLY A 147 -15.11 95.08 -70.86
CA GLY A 147 -13.99 94.76 -69.97
C GLY A 147 -14.36 94.84 -68.48
N ALA A 148 -15.05 95.90 -68.06
CA ALA A 148 -15.52 96.07 -66.68
C ALA A 148 -16.55 95.01 -66.30
N TRP A 149 -17.41 94.61 -67.23
CA TRP A 149 -18.45 93.58 -67.05
C TRP A 149 -17.85 92.17 -66.89
N ALA A 150 -16.90 91.81 -67.75
CA ALA A 150 -16.12 90.58 -67.58
C ALA A 150 -15.38 90.59 -66.23
N GLY A 151 -14.71 91.70 -65.89
CA GLY A 151 -14.03 91.88 -64.62
C GLY A 151 -14.96 91.73 -63.41
N LEU A 152 -16.19 92.25 -63.46
CA LEU A 152 -17.21 92.11 -62.42
C LEU A 152 -17.67 90.64 -62.26
N ARG A 153 -17.96 89.94 -63.36
CA ARG A 153 -18.30 88.51 -63.34
C ARG A 153 -17.15 87.70 -62.70
N GLU A 154 -15.94 87.84 -63.22
CA GLU A 154 -14.76 87.13 -62.70
C GLU A 154 -14.43 87.50 -61.24
N ALA A 155 -14.60 88.76 -60.83
CA ALA A 155 -14.36 89.17 -59.44
C ALA A 155 -15.38 88.54 -58.49
N ALA A 156 -16.67 88.52 -58.88
CA ALA A 156 -17.71 87.90 -58.08
C ALA A 156 -17.51 86.38 -57.93
N GLU A 157 -17.03 85.70 -58.98
CA GLU A 157 -16.73 84.27 -58.95
C GLU A 157 -15.43 83.94 -58.19
N ARG A 158 -14.36 84.74 -58.35
CA ARG A 158 -13.16 84.62 -57.51
C ARG A 158 -13.48 84.84 -56.04
N ARG A 159 -14.34 85.81 -55.70
CA ARG A 159 -14.80 86.05 -54.33
C ARG A 159 -15.66 84.90 -53.79
N GLN A 160 -16.50 84.28 -54.62
CA GLN A 160 -17.21 83.03 -54.25
C GLN A 160 -16.20 81.91 -53.93
N GLN A 161 -15.23 81.63 -54.82
CA GLN A 161 -14.22 80.58 -54.62
C GLN A 161 -13.41 80.78 -53.32
N VAL A 162 -12.98 82.01 -53.04
CA VAL A 162 -12.26 82.35 -51.80
C VAL A 162 -13.14 82.19 -50.55
N LEU A 163 -14.44 82.50 -50.65
CA LEU A 163 -15.39 82.32 -49.55
C LEU A 163 -15.73 80.85 -49.31
N ASP A 164 -15.87 80.03 -50.35
CA ASP A 164 -16.13 78.59 -50.22
C ASP A 164 -14.88 77.85 -49.67
N ALA A 165 -13.68 78.24 -50.10
CA ALA A 165 -12.43 77.78 -49.52
C ALA A 165 -12.33 78.14 -48.02
N ALA A 166 -12.62 79.40 -47.66
CA ALA A 166 -12.65 79.83 -46.26
C ALA A 166 -13.71 79.07 -45.45
N PHE A 167 -14.87 78.76 -46.03
CA PHE A 167 -15.92 78.01 -45.36
C PHE A 167 -15.48 76.58 -45.03
N GLN A 168 -14.79 75.89 -45.95
CA GLN A 168 -14.30 74.53 -45.69
C GLN A 168 -13.24 74.51 -44.57
N VAL A 169 -12.36 75.52 -44.50
CA VAL A 169 -11.37 75.66 -43.41
C VAL A 169 -12.03 75.98 -42.06
N GLU A 170 -12.99 76.91 -42.02
CA GLU A 170 -13.70 77.25 -40.78
C GLU A 170 -14.62 76.11 -40.31
N GLN A 171 -15.17 75.30 -41.23
CA GLN A 171 -15.90 74.08 -40.90
C GLN A 171 -14.95 73.03 -40.30
N TYR A 172 -13.79 72.79 -40.91
CA TYR A 172 -12.79 71.89 -40.34
C TYR A 172 -12.34 72.32 -38.94
N TYR A 173 -12.14 73.62 -38.68
CA TYR A 173 -11.82 74.09 -37.33
C TYR A 173 -12.99 73.95 -36.34
N PHE A 174 -14.23 73.96 -36.80
CA PHE A 174 -15.39 73.64 -35.97
C PHE A 174 -15.43 72.14 -35.64
N ASP A 175 -15.34 71.28 -36.65
CA ASP A 175 -15.32 69.82 -36.51
C ASP A 175 -14.16 69.38 -35.58
N VAL A 176 -12.96 69.97 -35.74
CA VAL A 176 -11.80 69.76 -34.85
C VAL A 176 -12.10 70.19 -33.41
N ALA A 177 -12.77 71.31 -33.19
CA ALA A 177 -13.06 71.80 -31.84
C ALA A 177 -14.06 70.91 -31.09
N GLU A 178 -15.03 70.31 -31.80
CA GLU A 178 -15.93 69.30 -31.22
C GLU A 178 -15.16 68.03 -30.81
N VAL A 179 -14.20 67.58 -31.63
CA VAL A 179 -13.34 66.43 -31.31
C VAL A 179 -12.33 66.73 -30.20
N GLU A 180 -11.69 67.91 -30.19
CA GLU A 180 -10.79 68.33 -29.10
C GLU A 180 -11.52 68.39 -27.75
N ALA A 181 -12.76 68.92 -27.74
CA ALA A 181 -13.59 68.94 -26.54
C ALA A 181 -13.96 67.53 -26.06
N TRP A 182 -14.44 66.67 -26.96
CA TRP A 182 -14.83 65.30 -26.63
C TRP A 182 -13.65 64.44 -26.14
N LEU A 183 -12.47 64.58 -26.75
CA LEU A 183 -11.25 63.92 -26.30
C LEU A 183 -10.88 64.34 -24.87
N GLY A 184 -10.97 65.64 -24.54
CA GLY A 184 -10.73 66.14 -23.18
C GLY A 184 -11.75 65.65 -22.15
N GLU A 185 -13.02 65.46 -22.54
CA GLU A 185 -14.03 64.81 -21.69
C GLU A 185 -13.67 63.33 -21.41
N GLN A 186 -13.19 62.59 -22.41
CA GLN A 186 -12.76 61.20 -22.22
C GLN A 186 -11.44 61.10 -21.42
N GLU A 187 -10.50 62.05 -21.61
CA GLU A 187 -9.24 62.13 -20.86
C GLU A 187 -9.52 62.26 -19.36
N LEU A 188 -10.44 63.17 -18.97
CA LEU A 188 -10.86 63.33 -17.57
C LEU A 188 -11.48 62.05 -16.98
N LEU A 189 -12.22 61.28 -17.78
CA LEU A 189 -12.78 59.99 -17.34
C LEU A 189 -11.70 58.92 -17.20
N MET A 190 -10.76 58.82 -18.15
CA MET A 190 -9.62 57.91 -18.09
C MET A 190 -8.73 58.20 -16.87
N MET A 191 -8.46 59.47 -16.56
CA MET A 191 -7.59 59.91 -15.45
C MET A 191 -8.13 59.63 -14.03
N SER A 192 -9.35 59.10 -13.84
CA SER A 192 -9.86 58.88 -12.47
C SER A 192 -9.09 57.77 -11.73
N GLU A 193 -8.50 58.11 -10.58
CA GLU A 193 -7.65 57.20 -9.78
C GLU A 193 -8.44 56.10 -9.03
N ASP A 194 -9.73 55.92 -9.34
CA ASP A 194 -10.61 54.96 -8.69
C ASP A 194 -10.11 53.52 -8.89
N LYS A 195 -9.71 52.90 -7.78
CA LYS A 195 -9.39 51.46 -7.67
C LYS A 195 -10.49 50.73 -6.93
N GLY A 196 -10.74 49.48 -7.30
CA GLY A 196 -11.62 48.60 -6.53
C GLY A 196 -10.99 48.22 -5.18
N LYS A 197 -11.85 47.89 -4.21
CA LYS A 197 -11.47 47.53 -2.83
C LYS A 197 -11.48 46.02 -2.58
N ASP A 198 -12.01 45.27 -3.55
CA ASP A 198 -12.18 43.83 -3.56
C ASP A 198 -12.25 43.34 -5.03
N GLU A 199 -12.32 42.02 -5.24
CA GLU A 199 -12.42 41.39 -6.57
C GLU A 199 -13.60 41.96 -7.38
N GLN A 200 -14.78 42.07 -6.75
CA GLN A 200 -16.04 42.40 -7.45
C GLN A 200 -16.15 43.89 -7.83
N SER A 201 -15.71 44.81 -6.96
CA SER A 201 -15.68 46.24 -7.27
C SER A 201 -14.60 46.56 -8.30
N THR A 202 -13.44 45.91 -8.24
CA THR A 202 -12.40 46.05 -9.28
C THR A 202 -12.93 45.58 -10.64
N LEU A 203 -13.59 44.42 -10.69
CA LEU A 203 -14.25 43.91 -11.89
C LEU A 203 -15.33 44.88 -12.43
N GLN A 204 -16.15 45.48 -11.57
CA GLN A 204 -17.16 46.46 -11.99
C GLN A 204 -16.54 47.74 -12.57
N LEU A 205 -15.37 48.17 -12.06
CA LEU A 205 -14.61 49.29 -12.62
C LEU A 205 -14.01 48.90 -13.97
N LEU A 206 -13.38 47.72 -14.09
CA LEU A 206 -12.81 47.20 -15.34
C LEU A 206 -13.89 47.04 -16.44
N LYS A 207 -15.10 46.59 -16.08
CA LYS A 207 -16.25 46.48 -17.00
C LYS A 207 -16.76 47.85 -17.49
N LYS A 208 -16.67 48.91 -16.68
CA LYS A 208 -16.97 50.29 -17.09
C LYS A 208 -15.85 50.87 -17.95
N HIS A 209 -14.60 50.60 -17.59
CA HIS A 209 -13.41 51.02 -18.33
C HIS A 209 -13.44 50.48 -19.77
N LEU A 210 -13.75 49.20 -19.95
CA LEU A 210 -13.89 48.60 -21.28
C LEU A 210 -15.00 49.21 -22.14
N GLN A 211 -16.10 49.67 -21.52
CA GLN A 211 -17.16 50.40 -22.22
C GLN A 211 -16.71 51.81 -22.64
N LEU A 212 -15.84 52.44 -21.85
CA LEU A 212 -15.20 53.72 -22.16
C LEU A 212 -14.18 53.57 -23.30
N GLU A 213 -13.31 52.56 -23.24
CA GLU A 213 -12.34 52.22 -24.30
C GLU A 213 -13.04 51.90 -25.62
N GLN A 214 -14.10 51.09 -25.60
CA GLN A 214 -14.90 50.84 -26.80
C GLN A 214 -15.54 52.13 -27.36
N GLY A 215 -15.85 53.10 -26.51
CA GLY A 215 -16.25 54.45 -26.92
C GLY A 215 -15.13 55.19 -27.66
N VAL A 216 -13.88 55.08 -27.19
CA VAL A 216 -12.67 55.66 -27.81
C VAL A 216 -12.30 54.97 -29.12
N GLU A 217 -12.50 53.66 -29.25
CA GLU A 217 -12.31 52.92 -30.51
C GLU A 217 -13.38 53.26 -31.55
N ASN A 218 -14.67 53.32 -31.16
CA ASN A 218 -15.77 53.68 -32.08
C ASN A 218 -15.61 55.08 -32.68
N TYR A 219 -14.85 55.97 -32.04
CA TYR A 219 -14.57 57.33 -32.51
C TYR A 219 -13.39 57.42 -33.49
N GLU A 220 -12.66 56.32 -33.75
CA GLU A 220 -11.49 56.32 -34.64
C GLU A 220 -11.86 56.77 -36.07
N GLU A 221 -13.03 56.37 -36.58
CA GLU A 221 -13.48 56.75 -37.93
C GLU A 221 -13.80 58.25 -38.04
N SER A 222 -14.22 58.91 -36.95
CA SER A 222 -14.40 60.37 -36.89
C SER A 222 -13.06 61.10 -37.03
N ILE A 223 -12.01 60.60 -36.36
CA ILE A 223 -10.66 61.14 -36.42
C ILE A 223 -10.00 60.84 -37.78
N ALA A 224 -10.29 59.67 -38.35
CA ALA A 224 -9.94 59.33 -39.72
C ALA A 224 -10.66 60.24 -40.74
N GLN A 225 -11.91 60.66 -40.47
CA GLN A 225 -12.62 61.64 -41.30
C GLN A 225 -11.96 63.02 -41.24
N LEU A 226 -11.66 63.55 -40.05
CA LEU A 226 -10.87 64.78 -39.90
C LEU A 226 -9.53 64.68 -40.66
N SER A 227 -8.83 63.55 -40.52
CA SER A 227 -7.57 63.28 -41.23
C SER A 227 -7.72 63.20 -42.75
N ARG A 228 -8.93 62.93 -43.28
CA ARG A 228 -9.24 62.99 -44.72
C ARG A 228 -9.61 64.43 -45.15
N GLN A 229 -10.39 65.15 -44.35
CA GLN A 229 -10.73 66.56 -44.57
C GLN A 229 -9.47 67.45 -44.57
N CYS A 230 -8.59 67.27 -43.59
CA CYS A 230 -7.30 67.96 -43.47
C CYS A 230 -6.45 67.79 -44.74
N ARG A 231 -6.28 66.55 -45.23
CA ARG A 231 -5.53 66.29 -46.47
C ARG A 231 -6.15 66.98 -47.69
N ALA A 232 -7.46 66.93 -47.86
CA ALA A 232 -8.14 67.63 -48.94
C ALA A 232 -7.92 69.15 -48.89
N LEU A 233 -7.97 69.77 -47.69
CA LEU A 233 -7.69 71.20 -47.50
C LEU A 233 -6.23 71.58 -47.80
N LEU A 234 -5.28 70.67 -47.54
CA LEU A 234 -3.87 70.87 -47.90
C LEU A 234 -3.65 70.74 -49.41
N GLU A 235 -4.28 69.77 -50.07
CA GLU A 235 -4.26 69.60 -51.53
C GLU A 235 -4.88 70.79 -52.27
N MET A 236 -5.89 71.44 -51.68
CA MET A 236 -6.51 72.69 -52.19
C MET A 236 -5.64 73.95 -52.00
N GLY A 237 -4.45 73.84 -51.39
CA GLY A 237 -3.38 74.83 -51.50
C GLY A 237 -3.57 76.14 -50.73
N HIS A 238 -4.19 76.12 -49.55
CA HIS A 238 -4.44 77.33 -48.74
C HIS A 238 -3.14 77.89 -48.09
N PRO A 239 -2.59 79.04 -48.53
CA PRO A 239 -1.24 79.44 -48.14
C PRO A 239 -1.12 79.80 -46.65
N ASP A 240 -2.00 80.67 -46.16
CA ASP A 240 -1.93 81.21 -44.79
C ASP A 240 -2.46 80.26 -43.70
N SER A 241 -3.06 79.13 -44.10
CA SER A 241 -3.76 78.22 -43.18
C SER A 241 -3.28 76.78 -43.23
N SER A 242 -2.58 76.34 -44.28
CA SER A 242 -2.05 74.97 -44.40
C SER A 242 -1.23 74.53 -43.18
N GLU A 243 -0.30 75.37 -42.70
CA GLU A 243 0.49 75.06 -41.51
C GLU A 243 -0.38 74.97 -40.24
N GLN A 244 -1.40 75.82 -40.10
CA GLN A 244 -2.28 75.85 -38.94
C GLN A 244 -3.23 74.63 -38.90
N ILE A 245 -3.79 74.27 -40.06
CA ILE A 245 -4.60 73.06 -40.28
C ILE A 245 -3.79 71.81 -39.93
N SER A 246 -2.54 71.71 -40.45
CA SER A 246 -1.64 70.60 -40.15
C SER A 246 -1.29 70.51 -38.66
N ARG A 247 -0.92 71.65 -38.03
CA ARG A 247 -0.63 71.71 -36.58
C ARG A 247 -1.83 71.30 -35.72
N ARG A 248 -3.06 71.63 -36.13
CA ARG A 248 -4.31 71.23 -35.46
C ARG A 248 -4.60 69.73 -35.62
N GLN A 249 -4.45 69.17 -36.82
CA GLN A 249 -4.59 67.72 -37.00
C GLN A 249 -3.59 66.98 -36.09
N SER A 250 -2.32 67.35 -36.14
CA SER A 250 -1.29 66.79 -35.27
C SER A 250 -1.42 67.16 -33.78
N GLN A 251 -2.43 67.93 -33.37
CA GLN A 251 -2.84 68.08 -31.97
C GLN A 251 -3.90 67.02 -31.63
N VAL A 252 -4.95 66.89 -32.44
CA VAL A 252 -5.98 65.83 -32.32
C VAL A 252 -5.33 64.44 -32.33
N ASP A 253 -4.44 64.16 -33.29
CA ASP A 253 -3.77 62.86 -33.42
C ASP A 253 -2.97 62.50 -32.15
N ARG A 254 -2.30 63.49 -31.53
CA ARG A 254 -1.53 63.28 -30.29
C ARG A 254 -2.42 63.10 -29.07
N LEU A 255 -3.51 63.87 -28.96
CA LEU A 255 -4.50 63.71 -27.89
C LEU A 255 -5.14 62.32 -27.95
N TYR A 256 -5.45 61.82 -29.15
CA TYR A 256 -6.02 60.49 -29.33
C TYR A 256 -5.04 59.35 -28.97
N VAL A 257 -3.77 59.46 -29.35
CA VAL A 257 -2.74 58.49 -28.94
C VAL A 257 -2.53 58.53 -27.43
N ALA A 258 -2.39 59.70 -26.82
CA ALA A 258 -2.25 59.84 -25.37
C ALA A 258 -3.47 59.30 -24.62
N LEU A 259 -4.69 59.50 -25.14
CA LEU A 259 -5.92 58.93 -24.57
C LEU A 259 -5.95 57.39 -24.63
N LYS A 260 -5.46 56.79 -25.72
CA LYS A 260 -5.30 55.33 -25.82
C LYS A 260 -4.20 54.79 -24.89
N GLU A 261 -3.10 55.52 -24.72
CA GLU A 261 -2.04 55.17 -23.76
C GLU A 261 -2.53 55.25 -22.30
N LEU A 262 -3.26 56.30 -21.92
CA LEU A 262 -3.92 56.44 -20.61
C LEU A 262 -4.98 55.35 -20.35
N GLY A 263 -5.75 54.98 -21.39
CA GLY A 263 -6.70 53.88 -21.34
C GLY A 263 -6.01 52.56 -21.01
N GLU A 264 -4.99 52.19 -21.78
CA GLU A 264 -4.21 50.97 -21.59
C GLU A 264 -3.51 50.92 -20.22
N GLU A 265 -2.89 52.01 -19.78
CA GLU A 265 -2.25 52.10 -18.46
C GLU A 265 -3.24 51.85 -17.32
N ARG A 266 -4.45 52.40 -17.42
CA ARG A 266 -5.52 52.16 -16.45
C ARG A 266 -6.10 50.75 -16.55
N ARG A 267 -6.28 50.21 -17.76
CA ARG A 267 -6.76 48.85 -18.00
C ARG A 267 -5.84 47.84 -17.31
N VAL A 268 -4.54 47.95 -17.57
CA VAL A 268 -3.49 47.13 -16.94
C VAL A 268 -3.48 47.33 -15.42
N GLY A 269 -3.62 48.55 -14.92
CA GLY A 269 -3.72 48.83 -13.48
C GLY A 269 -4.91 48.16 -12.79
N LEU A 270 -6.09 48.18 -13.42
CA LEU A 270 -7.30 47.52 -12.92
C LEU A 270 -7.23 45.99 -13.03
N GLU A 271 -6.63 45.46 -14.10
CA GLU A 271 -6.37 44.02 -14.26
C GLU A 271 -5.40 43.50 -13.19
N GLN A 272 -4.32 44.21 -12.91
CA GLN A 272 -3.39 43.86 -11.83
C GLN A 272 -4.10 43.85 -10.47
N GLN A 273 -4.88 44.90 -10.16
CA GLN A 273 -5.65 44.95 -8.91
C GLN A 273 -6.66 43.78 -8.81
N TYR A 274 -7.29 43.38 -9.91
CA TYR A 274 -8.20 42.23 -9.95
C TYR A 274 -7.46 40.91 -9.69
N TRP A 275 -6.35 40.67 -10.40
CA TRP A 275 -5.55 39.45 -10.24
C TRP A 275 -4.93 39.33 -8.84
N LEU A 276 -4.56 40.45 -8.21
CA LEU A 276 -4.09 40.46 -6.82
C LEU A 276 -5.16 39.97 -5.84
N TYR A 277 -6.41 40.46 -5.94
CA TYR A 277 -7.51 39.99 -5.10
C TYR A 277 -7.90 38.54 -5.39
N GLN A 278 -7.95 38.16 -6.67
CA GLN A 278 -8.23 36.79 -7.10
C GLN A 278 -7.18 35.80 -6.53
N LEU A 279 -5.89 36.18 -6.58
CA LEU A 279 -4.81 35.40 -5.99
C LEU A 279 -4.92 35.33 -4.46
N SER A 280 -5.13 36.45 -3.77
CA SER A 280 -5.32 36.44 -2.31
C SER A 280 -6.39 35.43 -1.92
N ARG A 281 -7.59 35.54 -2.51
CA ARG A 281 -8.71 34.64 -2.24
C ARG A 281 -8.35 33.16 -2.46
N GLN A 282 -7.55 32.83 -3.48
CA GLN A 282 -7.08 31.45 -3.71
C GLN A 282 -5.98 30.99 -2.76
N VAL A 283 -5.12 31.88 -2.27
CA VAL A 283 -4.15 31.59 -1.20
C VAL A 283 -4.89 31.38 0.12
N ASP A 284 -5.79 32.29 0.49
CA ASP A 284 -6.58 32.27 1.73
C ASP A 284 -7.47 31.00 1.83
N GLU A 285 -8.16 30.65 0.74
CA GLU A 285 -8.97 29.41 0.67
C GLU A 285 -8.12 28.15 0.80
N LEU A 286 -6.88 28.15 0.26
CA LEU A 286 -5.99 26.99 0.33
C LEU A 286 -5.26 26.90 1.69
N GLU A 287 -4.86 28.02 2.29
CA GLU A 287 -4.33 28.08 3.66
C GLU A 287 -5.38 27.65 4.70
N HIS A 288 -6.64 28.04 4.53
CA HIS A 288 -7.74 27.57 5.38
C HIS A 288 -7.96 26.06 5.21
N TRP A 289 -8.00 25.57 3.96
CA TRP A 289 -8.13 24.13 3.69
C TRP A 289 -6.94 23.33 4.23
N ILE A 290 -5.70 23.83 4.14
CA ILE A 290 -4.53 23.22 4.77
C ILE A 290 -4.75 23.11 6.29
N ALA A 291 -5.16 24.19 6.96
CA ALA A 291 -5.43 24.20 8.40
C ALA A 291 -6.52 23.19 8.82
N GLU A 292 -7.59 23.01 8.03
CA GLU A 292 -8.57 21.93 8.29
C GLU A 292 -7.93 20.54 8.28
N LYS A 293 -6.95 20.30 7.39
CA LYS A 293 -6.27 19.00 7.26
C LYS A 293 -5.18 18.83 8.32
N GLU A 294 -4.57 19.91 8.79
CA GLU A 294 -3.65 19.90 9.94
C GLU A 294 -4.33 19.36 11.21
N VAL A 295 -5.60 19.67 11.46
CA VAL A 295 -6.36 19.11 12.61
C VAL A 295 -6.45 17.58 12.55
N VAL A 296 -6.63 17.00 11.35
CA VAL A 296 -6.71 15.54 11.16
C VAL A 296 -5.33 14.90 11.16
N ALA A 297 -4.33 15.56 10.57
CA ALA A 297 -2.94 15.13 10.54
C ALA A 297 -2.27 15.19 11.93
N GLY A 298 -2.66 16.16 12.76
CA GLY A 298 -2.17 16.38 14.13
C GLY A 298 -2.94 15.65 15.22
N SER A 299 -3.94 14.82 14.88
CA SER A 299 -4.71 14.07 15.88
C SER A 299 -3.80 13.19 16.76
N PRO A 300 -3.97 13.19 18.10
CA PRO A 300 -3.19 12.36 19.01
C PRO A 300 -3.68 10.90 19.09
N GLU A 301 -4.82 10.55 18.48
CA GLU A 301 -5.42 9.22 18.62
C GLU A 301 -4.59 8.13 17.93
N LEU A 302 -4.01 7.21 18.70
CA LEU A 302 -3.18 6.10 18.21
C LEU A 302 -3.90 4.74 18.18
N GLY A 303 -5.16 4.68 18.60
CA GLY A 303 -5.95 3.45 18.76
C GLY A 303 -5.81 2.80 20.14
N GLN A 304 -6.74 1.88 20.46
CA GLN A 304 -6.86 1.23 21.79
C GLN A 304 -6.53 -0.27 21.74
N ASP A 305 -6.72 -0.90 20.58
CA ASP A 305 -6.38 -2.30 20.32
C ASP A 305 -5.94 -2.47 18.85
N PHE A 306 -5.44 -3.65 18.51
CA PHE A 306 -4.86 -3.93 17.19
C PHE A 306 -5.86 -3.74 16.03
N GLU A 307 -7.16 -4.01 16.24
CA GLU A 307 -8.20 -3.80 15.23
C GLU A 307 -8.47 -2.30 15.06
N HIS A 308 -8.59 -1.57 16.17
CA HIS A 308 -8.81 -0.12 16.12
C HIS A 308 -7.63 0.61 15.47
N VAL A 309 -6.38 0.26 15.83
CA VAL A 309 -5.18 0.87 15.22
C VAL A 309 -5.10 0.52 13.73
N THR A 310 -5.46 -0.70 13.34
CA THR A 310 -5.52 -1.12 11.93
C THR A 310 -6.49 -0.25 11.14
N VAL A 311 -7.73 -0.09 11.63
CA VAL A 311 -8.76 0.74 10.97
C VAL A 311 -8.37 2.23 10.95
N LEU A 312 -7.71 2.74 11.98
CA LEU A 312 -7.17 4.11 12.00
C LEU A 312 -6.06 4.29 10.96
N GLN A 313 -5.14 3.34 10.84
CA GLN A 313 -4.05 3.39 9.87
C GLN A 313 -4.57 3.32 8.42
N GLU A 314 -5.58 2.50 8.15
CA GLU A 314 -6.22 2.39 6.83
C GLU A 314 -6.90 3.71 6.43
N LYS A 315 -7.83 4.22 7.27
CA LYS A 315 -8.48 5.53 7.07
C LYS A 315 -7.48 6.67 6.93
N PHE A 316 -6.40 6.66 7.71
CA PHE A 316 -5.37 7.70 7.63
C PHE A 316 -4.52 7.60 6.35
N SER A 317 -4.34 6.38 5.81
CA SER A 317 -3.65 6.18 4.53
C SER A 317 -4.50 6.67 3.35
N GLU A 318 -5.82 6.45 3.40
CA GLU A 318 -6.79 7.02 2.45
C GLU A 318 -6.76 8.55 2.52
N PHE A 319 -6.96 9.12 3.71
CA PHE A 319 -6.89 10.57 3.97
C PHE A 319 -5.59 11.22 3.47
N ALA A 320 -4.43 10.61 3.75
CA ALA A 320 -3.13 11.15 3.34
C ALA A 320 -2.91 11.03 1.82
N SER A 321 -3.48 10.02 1.17
CA SER A 321 -3.48 9.89 -0.29
C SER A 321 -4.34 10.98 -0.95
N GLU A 322 -5.60 11.11 -0.53
CA GLU A 322 -6.56 12.08 -1.09
C GLU A 322 -6.14 13.53 -0.83
N THR A 323 -5.77 13.85 0.41
CA THR A 323 -5.20 15.16 0.78
C THR A 323 -3.93 15.43 -0.02
N GLY A 324 -3.07 14.42 -0.14
CA GLY A 324 -1.83 14.49 -0.90
C GLY A 324 -2.04 14.84 -2.38
N THR A 325 -3.01 14.24 -3.07
CA THR A 325 -3.31 14.57 -4.48
C THR A 325 -3.98 15.94 -4.61
N ALA A 326 -5.08 16.16 -3.90
CA ALA A 326 -5.86 17.40 -4.02
C ALA A 326 -5.05 18.64 -3.62
N GLY A 327 -4.21 18.54 -2.58
CA GLY A 327 -3.34 19.62 -2.14
C GLY A 327 -2.24 19.94 -3.15
N ARG A 328 -1.59 18.92 -3.73
CA ARG A 328 -0.58 19.14 -4.80
C ARG A 328 -1.18 19.81 -6.04
N GLU A 329 -2.38 19.40 -6.45
CA GLU A 329 -3.04 19.96 -7.64
C GLU A 329 -3.44 21.43 -7.43
N ARG A 330 -4.04 21.76 -6.29
CA ARG A 330 -4.39 23.15 -5.92
C ARG A 330 -3.15 24.03 -5.76
N LEU A 331 -2.14 23.54 -5.04
CA LEU A 331 -0.88 24.25 -4.83
C LEU A 331 -0.13 24.50 -6.15
N ALA A 332 -0.13 23.54 -7.07
CA ALA A 332 0.46 23.72 -8.39
C ALA A 332 -0.26 24.82 -9.20
N ALA A 333 -1.60 24.85 -9.17
CA ALA A 333 -2.38 25.88 -9.85
C ALA A 333 -2.11 27.29 -9.28
N VAL A 334 -2.08 27.45 -7.94
CA VAL A 334 -1.75 28.74 -7.30
C VAL A 334 -0.29 29.13 -7.58
N ASN A 335 0.66 28.18 -7.46
CA ASN A 335 2.07 28.41 -7.76
C ASN A 335 2.30 28.86 -9.21
N GLN A 336 1.60 28.26 -10.18
CA GLN A 336 1.65 28.64 -11.60
C GLN A 336 1.05 30.03 -11.81
N MET A 337 -0.11 30.33 -11.23
CA MET A 337 -0.74 31.66 -11.35
C MET A 337 0.18 32.76 -10.79
N VAL A 338 0.89 32.50 -9.68
CA VAL A 338 1.92 33.40 -9.15
C VAL A 338 3.10 33.55 -10.11
N ASP A 339 3.67 32.46 -10.63
CA ASP A 339 4.80 32.52 -11.56
C ASP A 339 4.45 33.33 -12.81
N GLU A 340 3.30 33.06 -13.42
CA GLU A 340 2.81 33.81 -14.58
C GLU A 340 2.57 35.29 -14.24
N LEU A 341 2.06 35.63 -13.05
CA LEU A 341 1.89 37.03 -12.59
C LEU A 341 3.24 37.74 -12.43
N ILE A 342 4.24 37.08 -11.86
CA ILE A 342 5.60 37.63 -11.71
C ILE A 342 6.27 37.79 -13.08
N GLU A 343 6.16 36.81 -14.00
CA GLU A 343 6.74 36.86 -15.34
C GLU A 343 6.19 38.02 -16.20
N CYS A 344 4.93 38.43 -16.00
CA CYS A 344 4.35 39.61 -16.65
C CYS A 344 4.66 40.95 -15.95
N GLY A 345 5.55 40.98 -14.95
CA GLY A 345 5.95 42.23 -14.29
C GLY A 345 4.86 42.88 -13.44
N HIS A 346 4.02 42.08 -12.79
CA HIS A 346 2.96 42.58 -11.89
C HIS A 346 3.52 43.46 -10.76
N THR A 347 2.93 44.62 -10.51
CA THR A 347 3.42 45.60 -9.50
C THR A 347 3.64 44.99 -8.11
N ALA A 348 2.69 44.20 -7.62
CA ALA A 348 2.76 43.49 -6.33
C ALA A 348 3.58 42.17 -6.33
N ALA A 349 4.46 41.92 -7.32
CA ALA A 349 5.17 40.65 -7.50
C ALA A 349 5.92 40.15 -6.25
N ALA A 350 6.48 41.04 -5.43
CA ALA A 350 7.16 40.68 -4.18
C ALA A 350 6.19 40.03 -3.17
N THR A 351 5.03 40.66 -2.94
CA THR A 351 3.98 40.14 -2.04
C THR A 351 3.43 38.80 -2.54
N MET A 352 3.27 38.64 -3.86
CA MET A 352 2.85 37.37 -4.47
C MET A 352 3.86 36.24 -4.25
N ALA A 353 5.16 36.54 -4.28
CA ALA A 353 6.21 35.58 -3.95
C ALA A 353 6.21 35.21 -2.46
N GLU A 354 6.00 36.18 -1.55
CA GLU A 354 5.89 35.90 -0.11
C GLU A 354 4.67 35.02 0.25
N TRP A 355 3.52 35.26 -0.40
CA TRP A 355 2.33 34.41 -0.28
C TRP A 355 2.62 32.99 -0.79
N LYS A 356 3.27 32.87 -1.95
CA LYS A 356 3.70 31.58 -2.51
C LYS A 356 4.62 30.83 -1.55
N ASP A 357 5.67 31.47 -1.03
CA ASP A 357 6.61 30.80 -0.12
C ASP A 357 5.93 30.39 1.20
N GLY A 358 5.06 31.23 1.76
CA GLY A 358 4.26 30.88 2.95
C GLY A 358 3.33 29.67 2.74
N LEU A 359 2.63 29.66 1.60
CA LEU A 359 1.72 28.57 1.22
C LEU A 359 2.45 27.25 0.95
N ASN A 360 3.64 27.29 0.33
CA ASN A 360 4.48 26.11 0.14
C ASN A 360 5.10 25.62 1.46
N GLU A 361 5.44 26.51 2.40
CA GLU A 361 5.91 26.15 3.75
C GLU A 361 4.80 25.47 4.56
N ALA A 362 3.59 26.04 4.60
CA ALA A 362 2.43 25.43 5.26
C ALA A 362 2.07 24.05 4.68
N TRP A 363 2.13 23.89 3.35
CA TRP A 363 1.94 22.58 2.72
C TRP A 363 3.03 21.57 3.08
N ALA A 364 4.30 22.00 3.18
CA ALA A 364 5.38 21.13 3.62
C ALA A 364 5.22 20.72 5.10
N GLU A 365 4.74 21.61 5.95
CA GLU A 365 4.45 21.31 7.36
C GLU A 365 3.30 20.32 7.52
N LEU A 366 2.22 20.45 6.74
CA LEU A 366 1.14 19.46 6.67
C LEU A 366 1.64 18.09 6.15
N LEU A 367 2.48 18.06 5.11
CA LEU A 367 3.09 16.82 4.62
C LEU A 367 3.97 16.15 5.68
N GLU A 368 4.76 16.92 6.43
CA GLU A 368 5.52 16.40 7.56
C GLU A 368 4.60 15.86 8.66
N LEU A 369 3.59 16.63 9.09
CA LEU A 369 2.60 16.22 10.10
C LEU A 369 1.95 14.88 9.72
N MET A 370 1.51 14.73 8.48
CA MET A 370 0.96 13.45 8.00
C MET A 370 1.99 12.32 8.04
N GLY A 371 3.24 12.58 7.66
CA GLY A 371 4.36 11.65 7.85
C GLY A 371 4.58 11.27 9.32
N THR A 372 4.46 12.22 10.25
CA THR A 372 4.60 11.97 11.69
C THR A 372 3.51 11.04 12.22
N ARG A 373 2.25 11.28 11.84
CA ARG A 373 1.09 10.49 12.30
C ARG A 373 1.08 9.09 11.67
N ALA A 374 1.49 8.95 10.41
CA ALA A 374 1.67 7.64 9.77
C ALA A 374 2.74 6.79 10.49
N GLN A 375 3.86 7.39 10.91
CA GLN A 375 4.89 6.72 11.72
C GLN A 375 4.37 6.29 13.10
N LEU A 376 3.65 7.18 13.80
CA LEU A 376 3.10 6.88 15.12
C LEU A 376 2.03 5.78 15.08
N LEU A 377 1.13 5.80 14.10
CA LEU A 377 0.13 4.74 13.89
C LEU A 377 0.78 3.40 13.53
N ALA A 378 1.86 3.41 12.73
CA ALA A 378 2.61 2.18 12.41
C ALA A 378 3.31 1.60 13.65
N ALA A 379 3.93 2.44 14.49
CA ALA A 379 4.56 2.00 15.73
C ALA A 379 3.52 1.45 16.73
N SER A 380 2.41 2.18 16.94
CA SER A 380 1.25 1.74 17.72
C SER A 380 0.75 0.37 17.25
N ARG A 381 0.63 0.17 15.93
CA ARG A 381 0.13 -1.09 15.36
C ARG A 381 1.02 -2.28 15.73
N GLU A 382 2.34 -2.16 15.59
CA GLU A 382 3.27 -3.23 15.97
C GLU A 382 3.30 -3.50 17.48
N LEU A 383 3.09 -2.46 18.31
CA LEU A 383 2.95 -2.62 19.76
C LEU A 383 1.67 -3.40 20.14
N HIS A 384 0.50 -2.97 19.67
CA HIS A 384 -0.77 -3.67 19.96
C HIS A 384 -0.82 -5.06 19.33
N LYS A 385 -0.21 -5.25 18.16
CA LYS A 385 -0.01 -6.56 17.52
C LYS A 385 0.79 -7.50 18.42
N PHE A 386 1.94 -7.07 18.95
CA PHE A 386 2.72 -7.87 19.88
C PHE A 386 1.91 -8.32 21.11
N PHE A 387 1.11 -7.42 21.70
CA PHE A 387 0.24 -7.79 22.83
C PHE A 387 -0.90 -8.75 22.42
N SER A 388 -1.40 -8.67 21.19
CA SER A 388 -2.38 -9.60 20.61
C SER A 388 -1.76 -10.98 20.36
N ASP A 389 -0.63 -11.04 19.64
CA ASP A 389 0.15 -12.25 19.34
C ASP A 389 0.53 -12.97 20.64
N ALA A 390 1.00 -12.24 21.65
CA ALA A 390 1.29 -12.78 22.98
C ALA A 390 0.06 -13.33 23.71
N ARG A 391 -1.14 -12.78 23.45
CA ARG A 391 -2.41 -13.23 24.06
C ARG A 391 -2.93 -14.49 23.38
N GLU A 392 -2.87 -14.56 22.06
CA GLU A 392 -3.21 -15.79 21.34
C GLU A 392 -2.24 -16.92 21.70
N LEU A 393 -0.92 -16.65 21.65
CA LEU A 393 0.12 -17.63 21.91
C LEU A 393 0.05 -18.19 23.35
N GLN A 394 -0.21 -17.34 24.36
CA GLN A 394 -0.47 -17.84 25.72
C GLN A 394 -1.69 -18.78 25.75
N GLY A 395 -2.78 -18.41 25.07
CA GLY A 395 -3.99 -19.24 24.95
C GLY A 395 -3.71 -20.60 24.33
N GLN A 396 -2.93 -20.64 23.23
CA GLN A 396 -2.53 -21.88 22.55
C GLN A 396 -1.65 -22.77 23.46
N ILE A 397 -0.67 -22.18 24.17
CA ILE A 397 0.19 -22.89 25.13
C ILE A 397 -0.63 -23.49 26.27
N GLU A 398 -1.57 -22.71 26.84
CA GLU A 398 -2.46 -23.20 27.88
C GLU A 398 -3.42 -24.29 27.39
N GLU A 399 -3.95 -24.21 26.17
CA GLU A 399 -4.79 -25.26 25.59
C GLU A 399 -4.02 -26.58 25.46
N LYS A 400 -2.80 -26.53 24.89
CA LYS A 400 -1.90 -27.69 24.81
C LYS A 400 -1.61 -28.27 26.20
N ARG A 401 -1.30 -27.43 27.19
CA ARG A 401 -1.05 -27.87 28.58
C ARG A 401 -2.26 -28.54 29.22
N ARG A 402 -3.48 -27.98 29.02
CA ARG A 402 -4.74 -28.58 29.52
C ARG A 402 -5.10 -29.89 28.81
N ARG A 403 -4.63 -30.11 27.58
CA ARG A 403 -4.84 -31.35 26.81
C ARG A 403 -3.90 -32.49 27.24
N LEU A 404 -2.66 -32.18 27.61
CA LEU A 404 -1.62 -33.18 27.85
C LEU A 404 -1.99 -34.29 28.86
N PRO A 405 -2.60 -34.03 30.03
CA PRO A 405 -3.01 -35.08 30.97
C PRO A 405 -4.02 -36.09 30.39
N ARG A 406 -4.78 -35.70 29.37
CA ARG A 406 -5.73 -36.58 28.66
C ARG A 406 -5.04 -37.52 27.66
N LEU A 407 -3.81 -37.20 27.25
CA LEU A 407 -2.99 -38.00 26.34
C LEU A 407 -2.11 -39.02 27.07
N THR A 408 -1.81 -38.75 28.36
CA THR A 408 -1.08 -39.64 29.26
C THR A 408 -1.99 -40.58 30.07
N ALA A 409 -3.28 -40.27 30.17
CA ALA A 409 -4.25 -41.10 30.86
C ALA A 409 -4.35 -42.50 30.20
N PRO A 410 -4.32 -43.60 30.96
CA PRO A 410 -4.49 -44.95 30.40
C PRO A 410 -5.85 -45.10 29.71
N PRO A 411 -5.92 -45.44 28.41
CA PRO A 411 -7.20 -45.79 27.77
C PRO A 411 -7.73 -47.12 28.33
N GLU A 412 -8.87 -47.03 29.01
CA GLU A 412 -9.69 -48.17 29.44
C GLU A 412 -10.38 -48.84 28.24
N PRO A 413 -10.42 -50.18 28.13
CA PRO A 413 -9.66 -51.18 28.90
C PRO A 413 -8.40 -51.65 28.16
N ARG A 414 -7.29 -51.78 28.90
CA ARG A 414 -5.94 -52.21 28.44
C ARG A 414 -5.18 -51.17 27.59
N PRO A 415 -4.42 -50.24 28.21
CA PRO A 415 -3.45 -49.41 27.50
C PRO A 415 -2.40 -50.25 26.76
N SER A 416 -2.25 -50.03 25.47
CA SER A 416 -1.04 -50.43 24.74
C SER A 416 0.03 -49.37 24.92
N ALA A 417 1.18 -49.76 25.50
CA ALA A 417 2.37 -48.91 25.65
C ALA A 417 2.74 -48.17 24.35
N SER A 418 2.78 -48.92 23.24
CA SER A 418 3.06 -48.41 21.90
C SER A 418 1.99 -47.48 21.32
N SER A 419 0.80 -47.41 21.94
CA SER A 419 -0.21 -46.39 21.61
C SER A 419 0.11 -45.08 22.32
N MET A 420 0.28 -45.11 23.65
CA MET A 420 0.58 -43.92 24.47
C MET A 420 1.89 -43.24 24.05
N GLN A 421 2.91 -44.02 23.69
CA GLN A 421 4.16 -43.48 23.14
C GLN A 421 3.99 -42.81 21.77
N ARG A 422 3.04 -43.26 20.93
CA ARG A 422 2.78 -42.62 19.62
C ARG A 422 1.93 -41.36 19.76
N THR A 423 0.92 -41.36 20.63
CA THR A 423 0.10 -40.15 20.89
C THR A 423 0.92 -39.04 21.53
N LEU A 424 1.82 -39.37 22.45
CA LEU A 424 2.73 -38.37 23.03
C LEU A 424 3.72 -37.83 21.99
N ARG A 425 4.39 -38.68 21.19
CA ARG A 425 5.31 -38.23 20.13
C ARG A 425 4.63 -37.38 19.04
N ALA A 426 3.37 -37.68 18.70
CA ALA A 426 2.59 -36.84 17.80
C ALA A 426 2.33 -35.46 18.40
N PHE A 427 1.97 -35.40 19.69
CA PHE A 427 1.81 -34.13 20.40
C PHE A 427 3.13 -33.34 20.53
N GLU A 428 4.26 -33.99 20.83
CA GLU A 428 5.60 -33.38 20.83
C GLU A 428 6.00 -32.80 19.45
N HIS A 429 5.48 -33.39 18.36
CA HIS A 429 5.64 -32.87 17.01
C HIS A 429 4.72 -31.67 16.73
N ASP A 430 3.45 -31.73 17.16
CA ASP A 430 2.52 -30.58 17.08
C ASP A 430 3.07 -29.32 17.81
N LEU A 431 3.91 -29.49 18.84
CA LEU A 431 4.52 -28.37 19.57
C LEU A 431 5.60 -27.62 18.78
N GLN A 432 6.11 -28.16 17.66
CA GLN A 432 7.18 -27.50 16.90
C GLN A 432 6.76 -26.15 16.28
N LEU A 433 5.47 -25.97 15.98
CA LEU A 433 4.94 -24.67 15.54
C LEU A 433 5.06 -23.63 16.67
N LEU A 434 4.69 -24.00 17.91
CA LEU A 434 4.79 -23.15 19.08
C LEU A 434 6.24 -22.78 19.42
N VAL A 435 7.22 -23.67 19.16
CA VAL A 435 8.65 -23.33 19.26
C VAL A 435 8.99 -22.13 18.36
N SER A 436 8.51 -22.12 17.12
CA SER A 436 8.76 -21.00 16.20
C SER A 436 8.03 -19.72 16.61
N GLN A 437 6.78 -19.81 17.05
CA GLN A 437 5.98 -18.65 17.49
C GLN A 437 6.54 -18.02 18.78
N VAL A 438 6.91 -18.83 19.78
CA VAL A 438 7.57 -18.33 21.02
C VAL A 438 8.89 -17.64 20.68
N ARG A 439 9.70 -18.21 19.78
CA ARG A 439 10.94 -17.56 19.35
C ARG A 439 10.69 -16.24 18.62
N GLN A 440 9.72 -16.19 17.71
CA GLN A 440 9.32 -14.95 17.03
C GLN A 440 8.83 -13.89 18.02
N LEU A 441 8.08 -14.29 19.05
CA LEU A 441 7.64 -13.39 20.12
C LEU A 441 8.83 -12.80 20.89
N GLN A 442 9.85 -13.61 21.23
CA GLN A 442 11.06 -13.11 21.89
C GLN A 442 11.87 -12.17 20.98
N GLU A 443 12.03 -12.52 19.70
CA GLU A 443 12.73 -11.67 18.74
C GLU A 443 11.98 -10.34 18.53
N GLY A 444 10.64 -10.35 18.54
CA GLY A 444 9.80 -9.14 18.52
C GLY A 444 9.86 -8.33 19.81
N ALA A 445 9.78 -8.96 20.99
CA ALA A 445 9.91 -8.31 22.29
C ALA A 445 11.27 -7.60 22.42
N ALA A 446 12.36 -8.26 22.02
CA ALA A 446 13.70 -7.68 22.01
C ALA A 446 13.81 -6.47 21.07
N GLN A 447 13.18 -6.51 19.90
CA GLN A 447 13.14 -5.38 18.96
C GLN A 447 12.31 -4.20 19.50
N LEU A 448 11.10 -4.45 20.00
CA LEU A 448 10.25 -3.39 20.56
C LEU A 448 10.92 -2.73 21.79
N ARG A 449 11.63 -3.50 22.62
CA ARG A 449 12.37 -2.99 23.79
C ARG A 449 13.66 -2.20 23.45
N THR A 450 14.03 -2.02 22.19
CA THR A 450 15.03 -1.00 21.79
C THR A 450 14.41 0.30 21.29
N VAL A 451 13.10 0.30 20.98
CA VAL A 451 12.34 1.47 20.47
C VAL A 451 11.51 2.11 21.58
N TYR A 452 10.92 1.29 22.46
CA TYR A 452 10.13 1.71 23.61
C TYR A 452 10.97 1.72 24.89
N ALA A 453 10.61 2.61 25.82
CA ALA A 453 11.25 2.78 27.13
C ALA A 453 10.17 2.92 28.23
N GLY A 454 10.61 2.92 29.50
CA GLY A 454 9.72 3.05 30.66
C GLY A 454 8.65 1.95 30.74
N GLU A 455 7.44 2.34 31.18
CA GLU A 455 6.33 1.41 31.43
C GLU A 455 5.98 0.52 30.23
N HIS A 456 6.07 1.03 28.99
CA HIS A 456 5.84 0.20 27.80
C HIS A 456 6.89 -0.89 27.63
N ALA A 457 8.17 -0.60 27.88
CA ALA A 457 9.25 -1.59 27.80
C ALA A 457 9.14 -2.65 28.92
N GLU A 458 8.69 -2.24 30.12
CA GLU A 458 8.40 -3.13 31.23
C GLU A 458 7.16 -4.00 30.97
N ALA A 459 6.10 -3.44 30.37
CA ALA A 459 4.91 -4.19 29.96
C ALA A 459 5.22 -5.22 28.87
N ILE A 460 6.05 -4.86 27.86
CA ILE A 460 6.55 -5.81 26.86
C ILE A 460 7.35 -6.94 27.55
N ALA A 461 8.24 -6.60 28.49
CA ALA A 461 9.06 -7.58 29.20
C ALA A 461 8.23 -8.52 30.11
N SER A 462 7.23 -8.01 30.85
CA SER A 462 6.30 -8.83 31.64
C SER A 462 5.54 -9.79 30.74
N ARG A 463 5.02 -9.29 29.61
CA ARG A 463 4.25 -10.09 28.67
C ARG A 463 5.10 -11.18 27.98
N GLU A 464 6.34 -10.86 27.63
CA GLU A 464 7.34 -11.84 27.17
C GLU A 464 7.57 -12.92 28.25
N GLN A 465 7.79 -12.51 29.50
CA GLN A 465 8.05 -13.41 30.62
C GLN A 465 6.87 -14.33 30.94
N GLU A 466 5.62 -13.83 30.87
CA GLU A 466 4.40 -14.62 31.07
C GLU A 466 4.29 -15.77 30.04
N VAL A 467 4.48 -15.47 28.75
CA VAL A 467 4.47 -16.49 27.69
C VAL A 467 5.60 -17.49 27.87
N LEU A 468 6.82 -17.02 28.19
CA LEU A 468 7.97 -17.88 28.42
C LEU A 468 7.83 -18.75 29.67
N GLN A 469 7.13 -18.29 30.69
CA GLN A 469 6.84 -19.09 31.88
C GLN A 469 5.80 -20.18 31.58
N GLY A 470 4.70 -19.83 30.90
CA GLY A 470 3.72 -20.82 30.42
C GLY A 470 4.35 -21.87 29.49
N TRP A 471 5.28 -21.46 28.63
CA TRP A 471 6.05 -22.35 27.75
C TRP A 471 6.95 -23.32 28.52
N LYS A 472 7.72 -22.84 29.52
CA LYS A 472 8.52 -23.71 30.40
C LYS A 472 7.66 -24.72 31.14
N GLU A 473 6.51 -24.29 31.67
CA GLU A 473 5.56 -25.16 32.38
C GLU A 473 4.94 -26.22 31.45
N LEU A 474 4.69 -25.90 30.18
CA LEU A 474 4.27 -26.88 29.17
C LEU A 474 5.39 -27.89 28.87
N LEU A 475 6.64 -27.45 28.71
CA LEU A 475 7.78 -28.34 28.46
C LEU A 475 8.06 -29.28 29.65
N ALA A 476 8.04 -28.77 30.89
CA ALA A 476 8.18 -29.58 32.09
C ALA A 476 7.05 -30.63 32.20
N ALA A 477 5.81 -30.24 31.94
CA ALA A 477 4.70 -31.18 31.91
C ALA A 477 4.85 -32.25 30.80
N CYS A 478 5.49 -31.92 29.66
CA CYS A 478 5.84 -32.91 28.63
C CYS A 478 6.94 -33.88 29.08
N GLU A 479 7.87 -33.44 29.92
CA GLU A 479 8.88 -34.31 30.54
C GLU A 479 8.26 -35.25 31.57
N ASP A 480 7.40 -34.76 32.45
CA ASP A 480 6.63 -35.60 33.38
C ASP A 480 5.74 -36.60 32.64
N ALA A 481 5.06 -36.17 31.57
CA ALA A 481 4.27 -37.02 30.70
C ALA A 481 5.11 -38.13 30.05
N ARG A 482 6.31 -37.80 29.57
CA ARG A 482 7.25 -38.73 28.94
C ARG A 482 7.81 -39.74 29.94
N LEU A 483 8.13 -39.32 31.15
CA LEU A 483 8.52 -40.20 32.26
C LEU A 483 7.38 -41.14 32.68
N HIS A 484 6.15 -40.63 32.80
CA HIS A 484 4.97 -41.43 33.12
C HIS A 484 4.65 -42.47 32.04
N VAL A 485 4.67 -42.07 30.76
CA VAL A 485 4.43 -42.98 29.62
C VAL A 485 5.54 -44.02 29.46
N SER A 486 6.80 -43.72 29.82
CA SER A 486 7.86 -44.74 29.89
C SER A 486 7.65 -45.69 31.06
N SER A 487 7.44 -45.19 32.27
CA SER A 487 7.26 -46.00 33.49
C SER A 487 6.06 -46.95 33.37
N THR A 488 4.94 -46.48 32.81
CA THR A 488 3.77 -47.33 32.51
C THR A 488 4.04 -48.33 31.39
N ALA A 489 4.78 -47.96 30.34
CA ALA A 489 5.19 -48.89 29.28
C ALA A 489 6.08 -50.02 29.80
N ASP A 490 7.08 -49.70 30.61
CA ASP A 490 7.99 -50.66 31.24
C ASP A 490 7.27 -51.53 32.27
N ALA A 491 6.31 -50.99 33.02
CA ALA A 491 5.44 -51.77 33.90
C ALA A 491 4.53 -52.74 33.14
N LEU A 492 3.95 -52.33 32.00
CA LEU A 492 3.16 -53.23 31.14
C LEU A 492 4.00 -54.36 30.56
N ARG A 493 5.23 -54.03 30.13
CA ARG A 493 6.23 -55.01 29.64
C ARG A 493 6.65 -55.98 30.74
N PHE A 494 6.93 -55.51 31.94
CA PHE A 494 7.21 -56.38 33.09
C PHE A 494 6.05 -57.34 33.35
N HIS A 495 4.80 -56.87 33.33
CA HIS A 495 3.62 -57.70 33.57
C HIS A 495 3.32 -58.72 32.45
N SER A 496 3.77 -58.51 31.21
CA SER A 496 3.76 -59.58 30.21
C SER A 496 4.90 -60.57 30.47
N GLN A 497 6.15 -60.10 30.54
CA GLN A 497 7.32 -60.96 30.73
C GLN A 497 7.21 -61.84 31.99
N ALA A 498 6.71 -61.29 33.10
CA ALA A 498 6.45 -62.03 34.34
C ALA A 498 5.40 -63.13 34.17
N ARG A 499 4.30 -62.86 33.45
CA ARG A 499 3.24 -63.85 33.17
C ARG A 499 3.76 -64.97 32.29
N ASP A 500 4.50 -64.61 31.24
CA ASP A 500 5.02 -65.55 30.24
C ASP A 500 6.08 -66.46 30.88
N LEU A 501 6.96 -65.91 31.73
CA LEU A 501 7.93 -66.68 32.53
C LEU A 501 7.28 -67.55 33.61
N LEU A 502 6.24 -67.08 34.31
CA LEU A 502 5.49 -67.91 35.26
C LEU A 502 4.83 -69.09 34.55
N SER A 503 4.15 -68.86 33.42
CA SER A 503 3.48 -69.91 32.64
C SER A 503 4.48 -70.91 32.04
N TRP A 504 5.69 -70.49 31.68
CA TRP A 504 6.76 -71.39 31.24
C TRP A 504 7.32 -72.22 32.41
N MET A 505 7.61 -71.59 33.56
CA MET A 505 8.04 -72.32 34.76
C MET A 505 6.99 -73.31 35.24
N ASP A 506 5.69 -72.99 35.11
CA ASP A 506 4.59 -73.92 35.38
C ASP A 506 4.61 -75.15 34.46
N GLY A 507 4.98 -74.96 33.18
CA GLY A 507 5.20 -76.04 32.21
C GLY A 507 6.36 -76.96 32.63
N ILE A 508 7.54 -76.40 32.89
CA ILE A 508 8.72 -77.17 33.35
C ILE A 508 8.41 -77.89 34.67
N ALA A 509 7.75 -77.22 35.61
CA ALA A 509 7.35 -77.77 36.91
C ALA A 509 6.30 -78.90 36.83
N GLY A 510 5.65 -79.06 35.68
CA GLY A 510 4.72 -80.15 35.36
C GLY A 510 5.34 -81.27 34.51
N GLN A 511 6.50 -81.06 33.89
CA GLN A 511 7.27 -82.08 33.16
C GLN A 511 8.19 -82.89 34.10
N ILE A 512 8.73 -82.25 35.14
CA ILE A 512 9.54 -82.92 36.18
C ILE A 512 8.71 -84.00 36.87
N GLY A 513 9.13 -85.27 36.72
CA GLY A 513 8.44 -86.44 37.28
C GLY A 513 7.15 -86.86 36.56
N ALA A 514 6.88 -86.35 35.34
CA ALA A 514 5.71 -86.74 34.55
C ALA A 514 5.84 -88.11 33.85
N ALA A 515 7.05 -88.67 33.80
CA ALA A 515 7.34 -89.93 33.13
C ALA A 515 7.11 -91.16 34.02
N ASP A 516 6.84 -92.29 33.37
CA ASP A 516 6.60 -93.58 34.00
C ASP A 516 7.77 -94.01 34.92
N LYS A 517 7.47 -94.69 36.02
CA LYS A 517 8.48 -95.17 36.98
C LYS A 517 9.46 -96.11 36.26
N PRO A 518 10.79 -95.92 36.41
CA PRO A 518 11.79 -96.76 35.74
C PRO A 518 11.69 -98.22 36.17
N ARG A 519 12.10 -99.10 35.26
CA ARG A 519 11.94 -100.57 35.36
C ARG A 519 13.27 -101.34 35.31
N ASP A 520 14.32 -100.67 34.83
CA ASP A 520 15.68 -101.19 34.62
C ASP A 520 16.68 -100.02 34.63
N VAL A 521 17.98 -100.32 34.65
CA VAL A 521 19.04 -99.28 34.65
C VAL A 521 18.94 -98.37 33.43
N SER A 522 18.70 -98.94 32.24
CA SER A 522 18.57 -98.20 30.97
C SER A 522 17.45 -97.16 31.00
N SER A 523 16.29 -97.47 31.59
CA SER A 523 15.19 -96.50 31.73
C SER A 523 15.49 -95.43 32.78
N VAL A 524 16.25 -95.72 33.85
CA VAL A 524 16.72 -94.66 34.76
C VAL A 524 17.67 -93.70 34.02
N GLU A 525 18.65 -94.22 33.28
CA GLU A 525 19.63 -93.40 32.54
C GLU A 525 18.96 -92.54 31.46
N LEU A 526 17.95 -93.06 30.76
CA LEU A 526 17.17 -92.27 29.80
C LEU A 526 16.40 -91.12 30.49
N LEU A 527 15.78 -91.40 31.64
CA LEU A 527 15.08 -90.37 32.44
C LEU A 527 16.04 -89.33 33.01
N MET A 528 17.24 -89.72 33.44
CA MET A 528 18.29 -88.80 33.89
C MET A 528 18.77 -87.89 32.75
N ASN A 529 18.95 -88.42 31.53
CA ASN A 529 19.28 -87.60 30.36
C ASN A 529 18.14 -86.62 29.99
N TYR A 530 16.88 -87.06 30.04
CA TYR A 530 15.72 -86.17 29.84
C TYR A 530 15.65 -85.06 30.89
N HIS A 531 15.83 -85.40 32.17
CA HIS A 531 15.82 -84.44 33.28
C HIS A 531 17.00 -83.46 33.21
N GLN A 532 18.18 -83.91 32.76
CA GLN A 532 19.32 -83.03 32.46
C GLN A 532 19.03 -82.10 31.26
N GLY A 533 18.23 -82.54 30.29
CA GLY A 533 17.68 -81.68 29.24
C GLY A 533 16.85 -80.53 29.81
N LEU A 534 15.88 -80.84 30.69
CA LEU A 534 15.06 -79.83 31.40
C LEU A 534 15.92 -78.84 32.21
N LYS A 535 17.08 -79.28 32.74
CA LYS A 535 18.04 -78.38 33.38
C LYS A 535 18.66 -77.39 32.41
N THR A 536 19.08 -77.83 31.23
CA THR A 536 19.64 -76.93 30.21
C THR A 536 18.61 -75.93 29.69
N GLU A 537 17.32 -76.30 29.60
CA GLU A 537 16.24 -75.35 29.28
C GLU A 537 16.02 -74.33 30.40
N LEU A 538 16.03 -74.77 31.66
CA LEU A 538 15.93 -73.91 32.84
C LEU A 538 17.09 -72.90 32.88
N GLU A 539 18.32 -73.37 32.71
CA GLU A 539 19.54 -72.56 32.70
C GLU A 539 19.58 -71.58 31.52
N ALA A 540 19.13 -71.98 30.33
CA ALA A 540 19.10 -71.12 29.15
C ALA A 540 18.17 -69.90 29.30
N ARG A 541 17.08 -70.02 30.08
CA ARG A 541 16.12 -68.93 30.35
C ARG A 541 16.45 -68.11 31.61
N MET A 542 17.42 -68.52 32.42
CA MET A 542 17.85 -67.74 33.60
C MET A 542 18.20 -66.27 33.30
N PRO A 543 18.87 -65.91 32.18
CA PRO A 543 19.17 -64.51 31.85
C PRO A 543 17.91 -63.64 31.62
N GLU A 544 16.86 -64.22 31.02
CA GLU A 544 15.58 -63.53 30.82
C GLU A 544 14.86 -63.30 32.16
N LEU A 545 14.90 -64.30 33.04
CA LEU A 545 14.36 -64.20 34.38
C LEU A 545 15.10 -63.16 35.23
N THR A 546 16.43 -63.08 35.16
CA THR A 546 17.20 -62.04 35.87
C THR A 546 16.87 -60.66 35.31
N ALA A 547 16.83 -60.48 33.98
CA ALA A 547 16.47 -59.21 33.36
C ALA A 547 15.03 -58.77 33.72
N CYS A 548 14.08 -59.70 33.80
CA CYS A 548 12.71 -59.42 34.25
C CYS A 548 12.67 -59.01 35.74
N ARG A 549 13.45 -59.67 36.61
CA ARG A 549 13.55 -59.30 38.04
C ARG A 549 14.25 -57.95 38.24
N GLU A 550 15.23 -57.61 37.41
CA GLU A 550 15.91 -56.31 37.42
C GLU A 550 14.99 -55.17 36.93
N LEU A 551 14.21 -55.41 35.87
CA LEU A 551 13.19 -54.46 35.40
C LEU A 551 12.12 -54.18 36.48
N GLY A 552 11.60 -55.22 37.14
CA GLY A 552 10.66 -55.02 38.25
C GLY A 552 11.29 -54.25 39.42
N ARG A 553 12.54 -54.55 39.79
CA ARG A 553 13.27 -53.82 40.84
C ARG A 553 13.51 -52.35 40.50
N SER A 554 13.80 -52.02 39.24
CA SER A 554 13.98 -50.62 38.83
C SER A 554 12.65 -49.84 38.86
N LEU A 555 11.53 -50.47 38.51
CA LEU A 555 10.19 -49.88 38.64
C LEU A 555 9.79 -49.62 40.10
N LEU A 556 10.20 -50.48 41.03
CA LEU A 556 10.02 -50.26 42.47
C LEU A 556 10.88 -49.09 42.98
N LEU A 557 12.16 -49.05 42.59
CA LEU A 557 13.07 -47.96 42.95
C LEU A 557 12.57 -46.60 42.43
N ASN A 558 11.99 -46.59 41.23
CA ASN A 558 11.37 -45.44 40.58
C ASN A 558 9.95 -45.12 41.09
N LYS A 559 9.47 -45.77 42.16
CA LYS A 559 8.15 -45.58 42.79
C LYS A 559 6.98 -45.67 41.79
N SER A 560 6.96 -46.71 40.97
CA SER A 560 5.82 -47.02 40.10
C SER A 560 4.50 -47.06 40.89
N ALA A 561 3.43 -46.53 40.30
CA ALA A 561 2.10 -46.51 40.92
C ALA A 561 1.54 -47.93 41.17
N MET A 562 2.11 -48.96 40.53
CA MET A 562 1.76 -50.38 40.70
C MET A 562 2.80 -51.14 41.55
N ALA A 563 3.48 -50.45 42.48
CA ALA A 563 4.57 -51.04 43.26
C ALA A 563 4.17 -52.33 43.99
N ASP A 564 3.02 -52.34 44.67
CA ASP A 564 2.56 -53.52 45.41
C ASP A 564 2.27 -54.72 44.49
N GLU A 565 1.72 -54.47 43.29
CA GLU A 565 1.50 -55.52 42.29
C GLU A 565 2.83 -56.04 41.71
N ILE A 566 3.76 -55.13 41.39
CA ILE A 566 5.09 -55.48 40.86
C ILE A 566 5.87 -56.30 41.89
N GLN A 567 5.87 -55.89 43.16
CA GLN A 567 6.48 -56.65 44.25
C GLN A 567 5.86 -58.04 44.38
N ALA A 568 4.52 -58.13 44.42
CA ALA A 568 3.82 -59.41 44.50
C ALA A 568 4.06 -60.33 43.28
N GLN A 569 4.41 -59.81 42.10
CA GLN A 569 4.84 -60.61 40.95
C GLN A 569 6.33 -60.99 41.00
N LEU A 570 7.20 -60.12 41.50
CA LEU A 570 8.62 -60.44 41.75
C LEU A 570 8.79 -61.55 42.78
N ASP A 571 7.95 -61.56 43.81
CA ASP A 571 7.96 -62.60 44.83
C ASP A 571 7.47 -63.93 44.26
N LYS A 572 6.38 -63.95 43.48
CA LYS A 572 5.92 -65.15 42.75
C LYS A 572 6.97 -65.69 41.77
N LEU A 573 7.66 -64.82 41.03
CA LEU A 573 8.76 -65.22 40.15
C LEU A 573 9.93 -65.81 40.96
N GLY A 574 10.20 -65.28 42.16
CA GLY A 574 11.21 -65.80 43.08
C GLY A 574 10.84 -67.20 43.60
N THR A 575 9.69 -67.32 44.26
CA THR A 575 9.23 -68.59 44.84
C THR A 575 9.08 -69.66 43.76
N ARG A 576 8.54 -69.33 42.58
CA ARG A 576 8.36 -70.32 41.52
C ARG A 576 9.68 -70.79 40.92
N LYS A 577 10.68 -69.92 40.76
CA LYS A 577 12.05 -70.32 40.37
C LYS A 577 12.66 -71.27 41.40
N GLU A 578 12.43 -71.01 42.68
CA GLU A 578 12.94 -71.84 43.77
C GLU A 578 12.22 -73.19 43.81
N GLU A 579 10.88 -73.22 43.71
CA GLU A 579 10.08 -74.45 43.56
C GLU A 579 10.49 -75.31 42.36
N VAL A 580 10.81 -74.72 41.20
CA VAL A 580 11.27 -75.50 40.02
C VAL A 580 12.66 -76.08 40.25
N SER A 581 13.58 -75.33 40.86
CA SER A 581 14.90 -75.84 41.26
C SER A 581 14.74 -76.99 42.26
N ASP A 582 14.06 -76.76 43.38
CA ASP A 582 13.83 -77.76 44.42
C ASP A 582 13.16 -79.03 43.90
N LYS A 583 12.19 -78.91 42.98
CA LYS A 583 11.60 -80.07 42.29
C LYS A 583 12.61 -80.79 41.41
N TRP A 584 13.43 -80.04 40.66
CA TRP A 584 14.46 -80.60 39.80
C TRP A 584 15.51 -81.35 40.63
N ASP A 585 16.05 -80.72 41.67
CA ASP A 585 17.09 -81.26 42.53
C ASP A 585 16.58 -82.52 43.27
N ARG A 586 15.38 -82.48 43.87
CA ARG A 586 14.77 -83.65 44.53
C ARG A 586 14.43 -84.79 43.57
N HIS A 587 14.00 -84.49 42.33
CA HIS A 587 13.75 -85.54 41.33
C HIS A 587 15.05 -86.15 40.81
N TRP A 588 16.13 -85.36 40.72
CA TRP A 588 17.46 -85.86 40.39
C TRP A 588 18.03 -86.75 41.49
N GLU A 589 17.93 -86.34 42.77
CA GLU A 589 18.28 -87.19 43.93
C GLU A 589 17.48 -88.51 43.91
N TRP A 590 16.18 -88.45 43.60
CA TRP A 590 15.34 -89.64 43.47
C TRP A 590 15.76 -90.53 42.29
N LEU A 591 16.05 -89.96 41.11
CA LEU A 591 16.56 -90.72 39.97
C LEU A 591 17.91 -91.37 40.28
N GLN A 592 18.81 -90.67 40.96
CA GLN A 592 20.10 -91.22 41.42
C GLN A 592 19.90 -92.37 42.42
N GLN A 593 18.98 -92.25 43.37
CA GLN A 593 18.62 -93.35 44.29
C GLN A 593 17.94 -94.52 43.56
N MET A 594 17.13 -94.26 42.51
CA MET A 594 16.59 -95.31 41.64
C MET A 594 17.69 -95.98 40.81
N LEU A 595 18.71 -95.24 40.35
CA LEU A 595 19.86 -95.79 39.63
C LEU A 595 20.65 -96.75 40.53
N GLU A 596 21.00 -96.31 41.75
CA GLU A 596 21.67 -97.14 42.76
C GLU A 596 20.89 -98.44 43.03
N VAL A 597 19.56 -98.36 43.18
CA VAL A 597 18.73 -99.54 43.49
C VAL A 597 18.58 -100.48 42.30
N HIS A 598 18.44 -99.99 41.07
CA HIS A 598 18.36 -100.87 39.89
C HIS A 598 19.73 -101.48 39.54
N GLN A 599 20.83 -100.75 39.74
CA GLN A 599 22.19 -101.28 39.61
C GLN A 599 22.48 -102.33 40.70
N PHE A 600 22.11 -102.07 41.97
CA PHE A 600 22.22 -103.06 43.04
C PHE A 600 21.37 -104.31 42.76
N ALA A 601 20.13 -104.14 42.29
CA ALA A 601 19.28 -105.28 41.91
C ALA A 601 19.86 -106.07 40.73
N GLN A 602 20.47 -105.40 39.75
CA GLN A 602 21.17 -106.04 38.64
C GLN A 602 22.42 -106.80 39.12
N GLU A 603 23.27 -106.20 39.98
CA GLU A 603 24.41 -106.88 40.61
C GLU A 603 23.95 -108.09 41.45
N ALA A 604 22.86 -107.95 42.20
CA ALA A 604 22.31 -109.01 43.04
C ALA A 604 21.81 -110.20 42.21
N VAL A 605 21.03 -109.95 41.14
CA VAL A 605 20.57 -111.01 40.22
C VAL A 605 21.75 -111.66 39.49
N VAL A 606 22.76 -110.88 39.08
CA VAL A 606 23.98 -111.38 38.44
C VAL A 606 24.83 -112.22 39.40
N ALA A 607 24.85 -111.89 40.69
CA ALA A 607 25.57 -112.64 41.73
C ALA A 607 24.80 -113.89 42.20
N ASP A 608 23.47 -113.82 42.31
CA ASP A 608 22.61 -114.96 42.65
C ASP A 608 22.64 -116.02 41.54
N ALA A 609 22.56 -115.59 40.28
CA ALA A 609 22.74 -116.47 39.12
C ALA A 609 24.15 -117.11 39.08
N TRP A 610 25.20 -116.38 39.51
CA TRP A 610 26.54 -116.97 39.66
C TRP A 610 26.61 -117.99 40.80
N LEU A 611 26.05 -117.69 41.97
CA LEU A 611 25.98 -118.62 43.11
C LEU A 611 25.25 -119.91 42.75
N THR A 612 24.06 -119.79 42.14
CA THR A 612 23.25 -120.92 41.68
C THR A 612 24.01 -121.76 40.64
N ALA A 613 24.77 -121.12 39.75
CA ALA A 613 25.60 -121.82 38.78
C ALA A 613 26.83 -122.53 39.39
N GLN A 614 27.31 -122.11 40.57
CA GLN A 614 28.37 -122.81 41.31
C GLN A 614 27.84 -123.88 42.28
N GLU A 615 26.56 -123.83 42.67
CA GLU A 615 25.99 -124.74 43.67
C GLU A 615 26.16 -126.25 43.34
N PRO A 616 26.01 -126.72 42.08
CA PRO A 616 26.28 -128.13 41.73
C PRO A 616 27.73 -128.57 41.98
N LEU A 617 28.70 -127.66 41.87
CA LEU A 617 30.12 -127.95 42.16
C LEU A 617 30.38 -128.10 43.67
N LEU A 618 29.56 -127.45 44.51
CA LEU A 618 29.65 -127.52 45.97
C LEU A 618 28.86 -128.70 46.57
N GLN A 619 27.77 -129.12 45.91
CA GLN A 619 26.96 -130.27 46.35
C GLN A 619 27.54 -131.63 45.90
N SER A 620 28.50 -131.63 44.94
CA SER A 620 29.23 -132.83 44.53
C SER A 620 29.95 -133.51 45.70
N ARG A 621 29.61 -134.77 45.96
CA ARG A 621 30.28 -135.65 46.94
C ARG A 621 31.30 -136.60 46.31
N GLU A 622 31.61 -136.40 45.03
CA GLU A 622 32.51 -137.27 44.28
C GLU A 622 33.96 -136.96 44.66
N LEU A 623 34.62 -137.92 45.33
CA LEU A 623 36.00 -137.77 45.82
C LEU A 623 37.06 -138.28 44.82
N GLY A 624 36.65 -138.66 43.61
CA GLY A 624 37.50 -139.29 42.59
C GLY A 624 37.76 -140.78 42.86
N SER A 625 37.83 -141.59 41.80
CA SER A 625 38.21 -143.01 41.87
C SER A 625 39.68 -143.25 41.49
N SER A 626 40.33 -142.23 40.91
CA SER A 626 41.71 -142.24 40.43
C SER A 626 42.46 -140.96 40.79
N VAL A 627 43.80 -140.99 40.77
CA VAL A 627 44.63 -139.82 41.08
C VAL A 627 44.39 -138.68 40.07
N ASP A 628 44.20 -138.99 38.79
CA ASP A 628 43.89 -137.99 37.76
C ASP A 628 42.52 -137.32 37.98
N GLU A 629 41.49 -138.07 38.41
CA GLU A 629 40.20 -137.48 38.81
C GLU A 629 40.35 -136.59 40.05
N VAL A 630 41.11 -137.03 41.05
CA VAL A 630 41.40 -136.23 42.26
C VAL A 630 42.15 -134.93 41.88
N GLU A 631 43.15 -134.99 41.01
CA GLU A 631 43.84 -133.78 40.52
C GLU A 631 42.92 -132.87 39.69
N GLN A 632 42.02 -133.42 38.87
CA GLN A 632 41.05 -132.60 38.13
C GLN A 632 40.00 -131.96 39.06
N LEU A 633 39.57 -132.67 40.11
CA LEU A 633 38.68 -132.14 41.15
C LEU A 633 39.37 -131.05 41.98
N ILE A 634 40.64 -131.24 42.34
CA ILE A 634 41.47 -130.20 42.98
C ILE A 634 41.60 -128.98 42.06
N ARG A 635 41.98 -129.14 40.80
CA ARG A 635 42.11 -128.03 39.84
C ARG A 635 40.77 -127.32 39.60
N ARG A 636 39.64 -128.04 39.60
CA ARG A 636 38.29 -127.45 39.57
C ARG A 636 37.96 -126.67 40.84
N HIS A 637 38.32 -127.18 42.02
CA HIS A 637 38.12 -126.48 43.30
C HIS A 637 39.03 -125.26 43.46
N GLU A 638 40.26 -125.31 42.94
CA GLU A 638 41.18 -124.17 42.86
C GLU A 638 40.67 -123.11 41.87
N ALA A 639 40.15 -123.51 40.70
CA ALA A 639 39.50 -122.61 39.77
C ALA A 639 38.24 -121.96 40.38
N PHE A 640 37.40 -122.73 41.08
CA PHE A 640 36.27 -122.22 41.84
C PHE A 640 36.72 -121.22 42.93
N ARG A 641 37.73 -121.56 43.74
CA ARG A 641 38.28 -120.65 44.76
C ARG A 641 38.83 -119.35 44.15
N LYS A 642 39.50 -119.44 43.00
CA LYS A 642 40.03 -118.27 42.28
C LYS A 642 38.92 -117.41 41.67
N ALA A 643 37.84 -118.02 41.20
CA ALA A 643 36.64 -117.31 40.77
C ALA A 643 35.91 -116.66 41.96
N ALA A 644 35.72 -117.38 43.06
CA ALA A 644 35.08 -116.86 44.27
C ALA A 644 35.84 -115.66 44.87
N ALA A 645 37.18 -115.72 44.92
CA ALA A 645 38.01 -114.58 45.32
C ALA A 645 37.87 -113.38 44.36
N ALA A 646 37.77 -113.61 43.05
CA ALA A 646 37.50 -112.55 42.07
C ALA A 646 36.08 -111.96 42.15
N TRP A 647 35.14 -112.66 42.81
CA TRP A 647 33.81 -112.14 43.12
C TRP A 647 33.68 -111.59 44.54
N GLU A 648 34.69 -111.73 45.41
CA GLU A 648 34.64 -111.29 46.82
C GLU A 648 34.42 -109.77 46.94
N GLU A 649 34.96 -108.98 46.02
CA GLU A 649 34.68 -107.53 45.93
C GLU A 649 33.23 -107.23 45.51
N ARG A 650 32.62 -108.04 44.64
CA ARG A 650 31.20 -107.92 44.24
C ARG A 650 30.24 -108.37 45.34
N PHE A 651 30.59 -109.42 46.10
CA PHE A 651 29.85 -109.75 47.33
C PHE A 651 30.06 -108.69 48.43
N SER A 652 31.13 -107.90 48.36
CA SER A 652 31.37 -106.77 49.25
C SER A 652 30.64 -105.50 48.82
N SER A 653 30.43 -105.24 47.52
CA SER A 653 29.50 -104.20 47.04
C SER A 653 28.07 -104.51 47.46
N LEU A 654 27.62 -105.76 47.31
CA LEU A 654 26.29 -106.19 47.75
C LEU A 654 26.06 -106.17 49.27
N ARG A 655 27.11 -106.04 50.09
CA ARG A 655 27.00 -105.78 51.56
C ARG A 655 26.89 -104.29 51.90
N ARG A 656 27.11 -103.38 50.94
CA ARG A 656 27.02 -101.94 51.12
C ARG A 656 25.57 -101.48 50.86
N LEU A 657 24.80 -101.35 51.95
CA LEU A 657 23.43 -100.79 51.95
C LEU A 657 23.26 -99.64 50.95
N THR A 658 22.25 -99.75 50.09
CA THR A 658 21.83 -98.68 49.18
C THR A 658 21.41 -97.44 49.97
N THR A 659 21.40 -96.26 49.35
CA THR A 659 21.07 -95.02 50.06
C THR A 659 19.64 -95.02 50.62
N ILE A 660 18.70 -95.70 49.95
CA ILE A 660 17.33 -95.91 50.46
C ILE A 660 17.30 -96.79 51.71
N GLU A 661 18.10 -97.85 51.78
CA GLU A 661 18.14 -98.74 52.95
C GLU A 661 18.79 -98.08 54.16
N LYS A 662 19.81 -97.23 53.95
CA LYS A 662 20.39 -96.39 55.02
C LYS A 662 19.34 -95.45 55.61
N LEU A 663 18.61 -94.72 54.78
CA LEU A 663 17.54 -93.82 55.21
C LEU A 663 16.43 -94.57 55.98
N LYS A 664 16.05 -95.77 55.53
CA LYS A 664 15.12 -96.64 56.29
C LYS A 664 15.70 -97.07 57.64
N ALA A 665 16.99 -97.45 57.70
CA ALA A 665 17.68 -97.88 58.91
C ALA A 665 17.95 -96.73 59.92
N GLU A 666 17.88 -95.48 59.49
CA GLU A 666 17.91 -94.29 60.35
C GLU A 666 16.51 -93.88 60.81
N GLN A 667 15.50 -93.93 59.92
CA GLN A 667 14.10 -93.74 60.32
C GLN A 667 13.65 -94.78 61.37
N SER A 668 14.12 -96.03 61.26
CA SER A 668 13.83 -97.09 62.24
C SER A 668 14.55 -96.94 63.59
N LYS A 669 15.29 -95.85 63.83
CA LYS A 669 15.99 -95.55 65.11
C LYS A 669 15.31 -94.45 65.94
N GLN A 670 14.19 -93.89 65.51
CA GLN A 670 13.41 -92.96 66.32
C GLN A 670 12.47 -93.71 67.29
N PRO A 671 12.32 -93.26 68.55
CA PRO A 671 11.54 -93.96 69.57
C PRO A 671 10.02 -93.79 69.39
N PRO A 672 9.19 -94.76 69.82
CA PRO A 672 7.75 -94.67 69.74
C PRO A 672 7.14 -93.79 70.86
N THR A 673 6.17 -92.95 70.49
CA THR A 673 5.32 -92.16 71.41
C THR A 673 3.88 -92.72 71.34
N PRO A 674 3.18 -92.94 72.46
CA PRO A 674 2.05 -93.89 72.50
C PRO A 674 0.74 -93.37 71.90
N LEU A 675 -0.06 -94.30 71.37
CA LEU A 675 -1.42 -94.07 70.88
C LEU A 675 -2.42 -93.94 72.05
N LEU A 676 -3.30 -92.94 71.97
CA LEU A 676 -4.52 -92.86 72.78
C LEU A 676 -5.71 -92.68 71.82
N GLY A 677 -6.36 -93.79 71.48
CA GLY A 677 -7.26 -93.85 70.32
C GLY A 677 -8.75 -93.75 70.64
N ARG A 678 -9.52 -93.30 69.66
CA ARG A 678 -10.93 -93.68 69.50
C ARG A 678 -11.26 -93.85 68.02
N LYS A 679 -12.14 -94.81 67.71
CA LYS A 679 -12.39 -95.33 66.36
C LYS A 679 -13.42 -94.50 65.60
N PHE A 680 -13.30 -94.41 64.28
CA PHE A 680 -14.32 -94.85 63.32
C PHE A 680 -13.71 -95.05 61.92
N PHE A 681 -14.37 -95.83 61.06
CA PHE A 681 -13.96 -96.15 59.69
C PHE A 681 -14.57 -95.18 58.66
N GLY A 682 -13.91 -95.02 57.50
CA GLY A 682 -14.44 -94.37 56.30
C GLY A 682 -13.46 -94.50 55.13
N ASP A 683 -13.92 -95.04 54.00
CA ASP A 683 -13.10 -95.28 52.80
C ASP A 683 -12.97 -94.01 51.90
N PRO A 684 -12.03 -93.98 50.93
CA PRO A 684 -11.51 -92.71 50.39
C PRO A 684 -12.15 -92.25 49.06
N THR A 685 -12.54 -90.97 49.02
CA THR A 685 -12.58 -90.18 47.77
C THR A 685 -12.41 -88.69 48.03
N GLU A 686 -11.93 -87.99 47.00
CA GLU A 686 -11.98 -86.55 46.70
C GLU A 686 -12.56 -85.56 47.74
N LEU A 687 -11.82 -84.47 48.00
CA LEU A 687 -12.18 -83.16 47.42
C LEU A 687 -11.11 -82.07 47.63
N ALA A 688 -11.17 -81.03 46.80
CA ALA A 688 -10.29 -79.86 46.88
C ALA A 688 -10.74 -78.87 47.95
N ALA A 689 -9.79 -78.16 48.59
CA ALA A 689 -10.05 -77.12 49.58
C ALA A 689 -9.94 -75.71 48.99
N LYS A 690 -10.94 -74.86 49.26
CA LYS A 690 -10.90 -73.40 49.03
C LYS A 690 -10.68 -72.66 50.36
N ALA A 691 -9.81 -71.65 50.31
CA ALA A 691 -9.78 -70.41 51.10
C ALA A 691 -10.30 -70.37 52.57
N ALA A 692 -9.36 -70.13 53.52
CA ALA A 692 -9.26 -68.96 54.44
C ALA A 692 -10.49 -68.53 55.33
N PRO A 693 -10.39 -67.52 56.23
CA PRO A 693 -9.25 -66.78 56.83
C PRO A 693 -9.32 -66.68 58.40
N LEU A 694 -8.54 -65.74 59.00
CA LEU A 694 -8.69 -65.14 60.36
C LEU A 694 -8.19 -65.99 61.58
N LEU A 695 -7.75 -65.44 62.75
CA LEU A 695 -7.67 -64.07 63.31
C LEU A 695 -6.54 -63.92 64.39
N ARG A 696 -6.23 -62.68 64.86
CA ARG A 696 -5.43 -62.29 66.07
C ARG A 696 -6.32 -62.27 67.35
N PRO A 697 -5.88 -61.97 68.62
CA PRO A 697 -4.64 -61.34 69.18
C PRO A 697 -3.95 -62.22 70.28
N GLY A 698 -3.05 -61.80 71.20
CA GLY A 698 -2.21 -60.58 71.41
C GLY A 698 -2.00 -60.19 72.91
N GLY A 699 -0.89 -59.50 73.26
CA GLY A 699 -0.45 -59.13 74.63
C GLY A 699 0.61 -60.10 75.21
N TYR A 700 1.55 -59.76 76.11
CA TYR A 700 1.78 -58.54 76.95
C TYR A 700 3.29 -58.21 77.11
N GLU A 701 3.64 -57.14 77.86
CA GLU A 701 4.96 -56.48 77.92
C GLU A 701 5.91 -56.86 79.08
N ARG A 702 7.12 -56.23 79.04
CA ARG A 702 8.15 -55.98 80.09
C ARG A 702 9.22 -57.08 80.29
N GLY A 703 10.51 -56.75 80.44
CA GLY A 703 11.18 -55.44 80.35
C GLY A 703 12.65 -55.48 80.83
N LEU A 704 13.27 -54.30 81.00
CA LEU A 704 14.62 -54.01 81.54
C LEU A 704 15.82 -53.93 80.56
N GLU A 705 16.34 -52.71 80.41
CA GLU A 705 17.77 -52.35 80.27
C GLU A 705 18.46 -52.35 81.68
N PRO A 706 19.80 -52.18 81.90
CA PRO A 706 20.72 -51.30 81.13
C PRO A 706 22.26 -51.61 81.06
N LEU A 707 22.96 -50.81 80.23
CA LEU A 707 24.31 -50.19 80.40
C LEU A 707 25.61 -50.95 80.78
N ALA A 708 26.59 -50.95 79.85
CA ALA A 708 28.01 -50.55 80.03
C ALA A 708 28.61 -50.23 78.62
N ARG A 709 29.37 -49.16 78.27
CA ARG A 709 30.56 -48.46 78.84
C ARG A 709 31.87 -49.29 78.80
N ARG A 710 33.03 -48.79 78.31
CA ARG A 710 33.41 -47.61 77.47
C ARG A 710 34.91 -47.77 77.02
N ALA A 711 35.41 -46.86 76.16
CA ALA A 711 36.80 -46.72 75.61
C ALA A 711 37.17 -47.74 74.51
N SER A 712 37.88 -47.42 73.41
CA SER A 712 38.98 -46.46 73.10
C SER A 712 40.37 -47.00 73.51
N ASP A 713 41.44 -46.88 72.72
CA ASP A 713 41.72 -45.86 71.69
C ASP A 713 42.34 -46.35 70.34
N THR A 714 42.74 -45.38 69.51
CA THR A 714 43.10 -45.45 68.08
C THR A 714 44.41 -46.16 67.70
N LEU A 715 44.49 -46.61 66.44
CA LEU A 715 45.66 -46.47 65.56
C LEU A 715 45.24 -46.44 64.08
N SER A 716 45.98 -45.74 63.23
CA SER A 716 45.69 -45.56 61.79
C SER A 716 46.62 -46.37 60.90
N ALA A 717 46.06 -47.06 59.91
CA ALA A 717 46.75 -47.46 58.67
C ALA A 717 45.73 -47.77 57.56
N GLU A 718 46.05 -47.46 56.31
CA GLU A 718 45.19 -47.72 55.15
C GLU A 718 45.49 -49.09 54.54
N VAL A 719 44.46 -49.90 54.27
CA VAL A 719 44.21 -50.50 52.94
C VAL A 719 42.70 -50.75 52.81
N ARG A 720 42.04 -50.10 51.85
CA ARG A 720 40.75 -50.57 51.30
C ARG A 720 40.74 -50.40 49.78
N THR A 721 40.58 -51.50 49.07
CA THR A 721 40.46 -51.54 47.62
C THR A 721 39.14 -50.92 47.15
N ARG A 722 39.21 -50.20 46.03
CA ARG A 722 38.04 -49.53 45.43
C ARG A 722 37.14 -50.54 44.70
N VAL A 723 35.86 -50.58 45.06
CA VAL A 723 34.77 -50.70 44.07
C VAL A 723 33.71 -49.68 44.46
N GLY A 724 33.45 -48.72 43.59
CA GLY A 724 32.42 -47.70 43.78
C GLY A 724 31.92 -47.23 42.42
N TYR A 725 30.63 -47.42 42.15
CA TYR A 725 30.01 -46.98 40.90
C TYR A 725 29.94 -45.44 40.89
N VAL A 726 30.60 -44.82 39.91
CA VAL A 726 30.47 -43.38 39.66
C VAL A 726 29.18 -43.15 38.88
N ARG A 727 28.25 -42.42 39.49
CA ARG A 727 27.10 -41.82 38.81
C ARG A 727 27.62 -40.73 37.87
N GLN A 728 27.81 -41.06 36.58
CA GLN A 728 28.35 -40.12 35.61
C GLN A 728 27.25 -39.16 35.14
N GLU A 729 27.15 -38.00 35.79
CA GLU A 729 26.29 -36.92 35.34
C GLU A 729 26.88 -36.27 34.07
N LEU A 730 26.13 -36.33 32.96
CA LEU A 730 26.43 -35.61 31.74
C LEU A 730 25.76 -34.24 31.78
N LYS A 731 26.55 -33.17 31.67
CA LYS A 731 26.06 -31.80 31.62
C LYS A 731 25.22 -31.54 30.35
N PRO A 732 24.13 -30.76 30.43
CA PRO A 732 23.57 -30.10 29.26
C PRO A 732 24.45 -28.89 28.88
N GLU A 733 25.15 -28.97 27.76
CA GLU A 733 25.81 -27.80 27.14
C GLU A 733 25.22 -27.53 25.76
N ARG A 734 24.49 -26.40 25.62
CA ARG A 734 24.48 -25.54 24.43
C ARG A 734 23.74 -24.22 24.69
N LEU A 735 24.37 -23.13 24.26
CA LEU A 735 23.74 -21.88 23.80
C LEU A 735 22.87 -21.11 24.82
N GLN A 736 23.54 -20.43 25.76
CA GLN A 736 23.18 -19.03 26.05
C GLN A 736 23.97 -18.11 25.09
N PRO A 737 23.37 -17.02 24.58
CA PRO A 737 24.14 -15.93 23.96
C PRO A 737 24.92 -15.14 25.03
N ARG A 738 25.99 -14.46 24.63
CA ARG A 738 26.80 -13.64 25.56
C ARG A 738 26.05 -12.39 26.01
N ILE A 739 26.13 -12.10 27.30
CA ILE A 739 26.16 -10.74 27.82
C ILE A 739 27.62 -10.49 28.20
N ASP A 740 28.33 -9.69 27.41
CA ASP A 740 29.69 -9.27 27.75
C ASP A 740 29.64 -8.12 28.77
N ARG A 741 30.63 -8.10 29.69
CA ARG A 741 30.67 -7.20 30.84
C ARG A 741 31.18 -5.81 30.48
N LEU A 742 30.78 -4.80 31.27
CA LEU A 742 31.64 -3.68 31.63
C LEU A 742 32.00 -3.77 33.13
N PRO A 743 33.14 -3.17 33.57
CA PRO A 743 34.02 -3.86 34.52
C PRO A 743 33.86 -3.48 36.00
N GLU A 744 34.24 -4.42 36.86
CA GLU A 744 34.55 -4.17 38.27
C GLU A 744 35.95 -3.54 38.42
N VAL A 745 36.12 -2.69 39.45
CA VAL A 745 37.44 -2.27 39.95
C VAL A 745 37.82 -3.19 41.12
N PRO A 746 39.01 -3.83 41.12
CA PRO A 746 39.39 -4.77 42.18
C PRO A 746 40.15 -4.07 43.32
N GLY A 747 39.92 -4.52 44.56
CA GLY A 747 40.77 -4.18 45.71
C GLY A 747 40.03 -4.23 47.05
N GLY A 748 40.35 -5.22 47.88
CA GLY A 748 39.91 -5.28 49.28
C GLY A 748 41.08 -5.56 50.22
N VAL A 749 41.03 -4.97 51.42
CA VAL A 749 41.83 -5.32 52.61
C VAL A 749 40.97 -5.01 53.85
N GLU A 750 41.12 -5.83 54.89
CA GLU A 750 40.45 -5.74 56.20
C GLU A 750 41.50 -5.44 57.31
N PRO A 751 41.10 -5.17 58.57
CA PRO A 751 40.64 -3.92 59.16
C PRO A 751 41.80 -3.16 59.90
N PRO A 752 41.54 -2.05 60.64
CA PRO A 752 41.11 -2.15 62.05
C PRO A 752 40.14 -1.02 62.50
N ALA A 753 39.77 -1.02 63.79
CA ALA A 753 38.96 0.01 64.47
C ALA A 753 39.68 0.52 65.74
N PRO A 754 39.07 1.39 66.57
CA PRO A 754 38.65 2.79 66.37
C PRO A 754 39.55 3.75 67.21
N PRO A 755 39.27 5.06 67.43
CA PRO A 755 38.28 5.49 68.46
C PRO A 755 37.62 6.91 68.32
N ALA A 756 36.53 7.14 69.09
CA ALA A 756 36.07 8.43 69.67
C ALA A 756 35.65 9.60 68.73
N ALA A 757 34.80 10.58 69.12
CA ALA A 757 34.12 10.84 70.40
C ALA A 757 32.73 11.53 70.24
N SER A 758 31.85 11.28 71.22
CA SER A 758 30.88 12.21 71.89
C SER A 758 30.01 13.21 71.11
N GLU A 759 28.69 13.15 71.36
CA GLU A 759 28.03 14.01 72.37
C GLU A 759 26.77 13.32 72.95
N ASP A 760 26.33 13.72 74.15
CA ASP A 760 25.22 13.14 74.93
C ASP A 760 23.84 13.76 74.54
N ALA A 761 22.65 13.36 75.01
CA ALA A 761 22.29 12.51 76.14
C ALA A 761 20.92 11.77 75.96
N ALA A 762 20.70 10.82 76.89
CA ALA A 762 19.49 10.36 77.59
C ALA A 762 18.12 11.10 77.36
N GLU A 763 16.93 10.50 77.60
CA GLU A 763 16.55 9.55 78.67
C GLU A 763 15.37 8.60 78.28
N ILE A 764 15.05 7.60 79.13
CA ILE A 764 14.18 6.40 78.90
C ILE A 764 13.53 6.01 80.26
N PRO A 765 12.27 5.52 80.42
CA PRO A 765 11.42 4.65 79.55
C PRO A 765 9.90 5.00 79.46
N GLY A 766 9.06 4.09 78.93
CA GLY A 766 7.58 4.18 79.05
C GLY A 766 6.74 3.10 78.31
N ALA A 767 6.62 1.88 78.86
CA ALA A 767 5.76 0.78 78.36
C ALA A 767 4.93 0.18 79.54
N PRO A 768 3.96 -0.77 79.37
CA PRO A 768 3.48 -1.48 78.17
C PRO A 768 1.97 -1.13 77.86
N ALA A 769 0.94 -1.96 77.55
CA ALA A 769 0.74 -3.42 77.57
C ALA A 769 -0.50 -3.95 76.77
N ALA A 770 -0.67 -5.28 76.85
CA ALA A 770 -1.84 -6.15 76.59
C ALA A 770 -3.22 -5.66 77.12
N ALA A 771 -4.38 -6.18 76.71
CA ALA A 771 -4.79 -7.09 75.60
C ALA A 771 -6.36 -7.13 75.51
N GLU A 772 -6.94 -8.08 74.74
CA GLU A 772 -8.27 -8.74 74.86
C GLU A 772 -9.53 -7.94 75.33
N GLN A 773 -10.77 -8.15 74.88
CA GLN A 773 -11.49 -8.92 73.85
C GLN A 773 -13.01 -8.57 74.07
N VAL A 774 -13.94 -9.16 73.30
CA VAL A 774 -15.40 -9.27 73.59
C VAL A 774 -16.28 -7.99 73.67
N ARG A 775 -16.92 -7.66 72.53
CA ARG A 775 -18.39 -7.50 72.30
C ARG A 775 -19.33 -7.25 73.52
N PRO A 776 -20.38 -6.39 73.38
CA PRO A 776 -21.59 -6.86 72.67
C PRO A 776 -22.40 -5.84 71.84
N ARG A 777 -23.39 -6.39 71.11
CA ARG A 777 -24.53 -5.73 70.44
C ARG A 777 -25.66 -5.47 71.48
N PRO A 778 -26.64 -4.57 71.25
CA PRO A 778 -27.77 -4.77 70.31
C PRO A 778 -27.79 -3.68 69.19
N GLU A 779 -28.61 -3.68 68.12
CA GLU A 779 -30.10 -3.70 67.98
C GLU A 779 -30.78 -2.50 68.68
N ARG A 780 -31.76 -1.76 68.11
CA ARG A 780 -32.50 -1.83 66.82
C ARG A 780 -33.17 -0.45 66.56
N GLN A 781 -33.66 -0.19 65.33
CA GLN A 781 -35.06 0.22 64.97
C GLN A 781 -35.77 1.28 65.89
N GLU A 782 -36.46 2.35 65.44
CA GLU A 782 -37.24 2.56 64.21
C GLU A 782 -37.55 4.06 63.90
N SER A 783 -38.27 4.29 62.79
CA SER A 783 -38.78 5.50 62.10
C SER A 783 -39.43 6.70 62.83
N ALA A 784 -39.57 7.79 62.06
CA ALA A 784 -40.59 8.88 62.14
C ALA A 784 -40.36 9.97 63.23
N ASP A 785 -40.81 11.23 63.08
CA ASP A 785 -42.01 11.70 62.35
C ASP A 785 -41.90 13.15 61.75
N ARG A 786 -43.03 13.66 61.22
CA ARG A 786 -43.27 15.02 60.65
C ARG A 786 -43.44 16.09 61.77
N ALA A 787 -43.75 17.38 61.56
CA ALA A 787 -44.29 18.12 60.39
C ALA A 787 -44.03 19.66 60.48
N GLU A 788 -44.17 20.34 59.32
CA GLU A 788 -44.72 21.71 59.13
C GLU A 788 -44.07 22.92 59.86
N GLU A 789 -44.27 24.19 59.48
CA GLU A 789 -45.22 24.79 58.53
C GLU A 789 -44.58 25.91 57.64
N LEU A 790 -45.38 26.45 56.73
CA LEU A 790 -45.10 27.49 55.71
C LEU A 790 -45.42 28.91 56.29
N PRO A 791 -45.58 30.07 55.56
CA PRO A 791 -45.76 30.22 54.11
C PRO A 791 -45.32 31.53 53.39
N ARG A 792 -45.62 31.55 52.07
CA ARG A 792 -45.81 32.70 51.13
C ARG A 792 -44.56 33.33 50.48
N ARG A 793 -44.61 33.80 49.22
CA ARG A 793 -45.36 33.42 47.98
C ARG A 793 -44.99 34.42 46.86
N ARG A 794 -44.52 33.95 45.69
CA ARG A 794 -44.94 34.33 44.31
C ARG A 794 -43.97 33.75 43.26
N ARG A 795 -44.52 33.44 42.07
CA ARG A 795 -43.86 32.98 40.84
C ARG A 795 -44.67 33.52 39.65
N PRO A 796 -44.04 33.78 38.49
CA PRO A 796 -44.21 32.95 37.28
C PRO A 796 -42.87 32.28 36.90
N GLU A 797 -42.77 31.05 36.38
CA GLU A 797 -43.24 30.53 35.07
C GLU A 797 -42.54 31.22 33.88
N ARG A 798 -41.92 30.52 32.92
CA ARG A 798 -41.77 29.06 32.72
C ARG A 798 -40.59 28.70 31.79
N GLN A 799 -40.24 27.41 31.75
CA GLN A 799 -39.29 26.72 30.85
C GLN A 799 -37.80 27.14 30.97
N GLU A 800 -36.82 26.25 30.84
CA GLU A 800 -36.87 24.79 30.63
C GLU A 800 -35.91 24.07 31.62
N SER A 801 -36.12 22.76 31.86
CA SER A 801 -35.39 22.03 32.91
C SER A 801 -35.36 20.52 32.71
N ALA A 802 -34.20 19.98 32.33
CA ALA A 802 -33.65 18.67 32.73
C ALA A 802 -32.38 18.39 31.91
N ASP A 803 -31.21 18.42 32.57
CA ASP A 803 -30.09 17.47 32.36
C ASP A 803 -28.87 17.87 33.21
N GLN A 804 -29.04 17.77 34.53
CA GLN A 804 -27.94 17.81 35.51
C GLN A 804 -28.12 16.69 36.55
N SER A 805 -28.33 15.46 36.06
CA SER A 805 -28.55 14.26 36.91
C SER A 805 -27.87 12.97 36.39
N GLU A 806 -27.04 13.00 35.34
CA GLU A 806 -26.23 11.84 34.90
C GLU A 806 -24.75 11.90 35.35
N GLU A 807 -24.20 13.10 35.54
CA GLU A 807 -22.74 13.29 35.65
C GLU A 807 -22.13 12.75 36.96
N ALA A 808 -22.94 12.65 38.02
CA ALA A 808 -22.53 12.08 39.31
C ALA A 808 -22.41 10.54 39.31
N ALA A 809 -22.92 9.85 38.28
CA ALA A 809 -23.07 8.38 38.28
C ALA A 809 -21.96 7.63 37.52
N ARG A 810 -21.17 8.30 36.67
CA ARG A 810 -20.14 7.63 35.83
C ARG A 810 -18.80 7.39 36.54
N ARG A 811 -18.51 8.09 37.64
CA ARG A 811 -17.24 7.97 38.42
C ARG A 811 -17.16 6.69 39.27
N ARG A 812 -17.25 5.51 38.64
CA ARG A 812 -16.95 4.22 39.31
C ARG A 812 -16.61 3.04 38.38
N ARG A 813 -15.77 3.26 37.36
CA ARG A 813 -14.95 2.23 36.68
C ARG A 813 -13.50 2.76 36.49
N PRO A 814 -12.50 1.90 36.24
CA PRO A 814 -11.10 2.22 36.52
C PRO A 814 -10.42 3.03 35.42
N GLU A 815 -10.50 4.36 35.50
CA GLU A 815 -9.67 5.34 34.77
C GLU A 815 -8.21 5.29 35.26
N ARG A 816 -7.53 4.14 35.07
CA ARG A 816 -6.15 3.87 35.54
C ARG A 816 -5.27 3.10 34.54
N GLN A 817 -5.69 3.01 33.28
CA GLN A 817 -4.87 2.43 32.19
C GLN A 817 -4.73 3.38 30.99
N GLU A 818 -5.76 4.15 30.64
CA GLU A 818 -5.72 5.12 29.54
C GLU A 818 -4.84 6.36 29.83
N SER A 819 -4.46 6.59 31.10
CA SER A 819 -3.66 7.75 31.51
C SER A 819 -2.18 7.65 31.08
N ALA A 820 -1.59 6.46 31.15
CA ALA A 820 -0.16 6.24 30.91
C ALA A 820 0.20 6.25 29.40
N GLU A 821 -0.73 5.82 28.56
CA GLU A 821 -0.59 5.82 27.09
C GLU A 821 -0.34 7.24 26.56
N HIS A 822 -0.89 8.25 27.23
CA HIS A 822 -0.73 9.65 26.85
C HIS A 822 0.63 10.25 27.26
N GLU A 823 1.22 9.88 28.40
CA GLU A 823 2.44 10.51 28.92
C GLU A 823 3.73 10.04 28.22
N ALA A 824 3.86 8.75 27.94
CA ALA A 824 5.03 8.22 27.22
C ALA A 824 5.04 8.68 25.75
N ALA A 825 3.87 8.70 25.10
CA ALA A 825 3.69 9.35 23.80
C ALA A 825 3.93 10.87 23.88
N HIS A 826 3.57 11.52 25.00
CA HIS A 826 3.87 12.94 25.20
C HIS A 826 5.36 13.24 25.22
N SER A 827 6.22 12.42 25.83
CA SER A 827 7.67 12.74 25.88
C SER A 827 8.30 12.83 24.48
N LEU A 828 7.95 11.92 23.57
CA LEU A 828 8.40 11.95 22.16
C LEU A 828 7.65 12.97 21.29
N THR A 829 6.43 13.36 21.67
CA THR A 829 5.69 14.41 20.96
C THR A 829 5.93 15.81 21.53
N LEU A 830 6.44 16.01 22.74
CA LEU A 830 6.63 17.35 23.34
C LEU A 830 7.66 18.17 22.56
N GLY A 831 8.83 17.59 22.26
CA GLY A 831 9.83 18.24 21.40
C GLY A 831 9.34 18.47 19.95
N ARG A 832 8.26 17.77 19.55
CA ARG A 832 7.58 17.92 18.25
C ARG A 832 6.46 18.97 18.31
N TYR A 833 5.76 19.09 19.43
CA TYR A 833 4.81 20.15 19.76
C TYR A 833 5.52 21.49 19.97
N GLU A 834 6.71 21.52 20.59
CA GLU A 834 7.58 22.70 20.58
C GLU A 834 8.00 23.09 19.16
N GLN A 835 8.20 22.11 18.27
CA GLN A 835 8.48 22.37 16.86
C GLN A 835 7.24 22.92 16.13
N MET A 836 6.06 22.36 16.39
CA MET A 836 4.77 22.81 15.86
C MET A 836 4.39 24.22 16.36
N GLU A 837 4.52 24.51 17.65
CA GLU A 837 4.30 25.85 18.20
C GLU A 837 5.33 26.84 17.65
N ARG A 838 6.62 26.49 17.53
CA ARG A 838 7.63 27.34 16.85
C ARG A 838 7.39 27.51 15.33
N ARG A 839 6.45 26.78 14.74
CA ARG A 839 5.98 26.97 13.35
C ARG A 839 4.73 27.84 13.31
N ARG A 840 3.75 27.54 14.16
CA ARG A 840 2.58 28.40 14.41
C ARG A 840 2.99 29.83 14.78
N GLU A 841 3.99 30.00 15.64
CA GLU A 841 4.58 31.29 16.02
C GLU A 841 5.21 32.00 14.80
N ARG A 842 5.77 31.28 13.82
CA ARG A 842 6.24 31.88 12.55
C ARG A 842 5.10 32.29 11.63
N ARG A 843 3.95 31.60 11.68
CA ARG A 843 2.73 31.96 10.94
C ARG A 843 2.06 33.19 11.53
N GLU A 844 1.89 33.25 12.85
CA GLU A 844 1.41 34.44 13.56
C GLU A 844 2.33 35.65 13.27
N ARG A 845 3.66 35.50 13.40
CA ARG A 845 4.66 36.52 13.03
C ARG A 845 4.76 36.84 11.51
N ARG A 846 3.91 36.26 10.66
CA ARG A 846 3.80 36.55 9.21
C ARG A 846 2.54 37.35 8.93
N LEU A 847 1.41 36.97 9.54
CA LEU A 847 0.18 37.78 9.59
C LEU A 847 0.46 39.17 10.20
N GLU A 848 1.22 39.21 11.30
CA GLU A 848 1.68 40.44 11.98
C GLU A 848 2.55 41.36 11.07
N ARG A 849 3.05 40.87 9.93
CA ARG A 849 3.76 41.70 8.93
C ARG A 849 2.88 42.12 7.76
N GLN A 850 1.86 41.33 7.41
CA GLN A 850 0.89 41.71 6.36
C GLN A 850 0.13 42.99 6.76
N GLU A 851 -0.13 43.20 8.05
CA GLU A 851 -0.72 44.45 8.58
C GLU A 851 0.22 45.68 8.50
N SER A 852 1.47 45.55 8.05
CA SER A 852 2.51 46.59 8.18
C SER A 852 3.25 46.98 6.89
N SER A 853 2.68 46.74 5.70
CA SER A 853 3.36 47.02 4.41
C SER A 853 2.52 47.77 3.37
N GLU A 854 2.20 49.04 3.66
CA GLU A 854 1.74 50.02 2.64
C GLU A 854 2.83 51.09 2.37
N GLN A 855 3.86 50.80 1.55
CA GLN A 855 4.62 51.88 0.90
C GLN A 855 5.52 51.50 -0.30
N GLU A 856 5.62 52.49 -1.20
CA GLU A 856 6.56 52.69 -2.32
C GLU A 856 6.44 51.85 -3.61
N MET A 857 6.82 52.50 -4.71
CA MET A 857 6.65 52.11 -6.13
C MET A 857 7.97 52.33 -6.89
N PRO A 858 8.29 51.48 -7.89
CA PRO A 858 9.17 51.86 -9.00
C PRO A 858 8.49 51.74 -10.38
N THR A 859 9.10 52.34 -11.40
CA THR A 859 8.43 52.70 -12.67
C THR A 859 8.70 51.76 -13.85
N ARG A 860 7.63 51.42 -14.59
CA ARG A 860 7.49 50.98 -16.00
C ARG A 860 8.70 50.36 -16.74
N GLY A 861 8.48 49.18 -17.31
CA GLY A 861 9.24 48.66 -18.46
C GLY A 861 8.35 47.76 -19.33
N ASP A 862 8.29 48.00 -20.64
CA ASP A 862 7.29 47.37 -21.53
C ASP A 862 7.69 45.95 -21.96
N LEU A 863 6.91 44.93 -21.57
CA LEU A 863 7.02 43.55 -22.10
C LEU A 863 5.64 42.91 -22.33
N ALA A 864 5.01 43.27 -23.45
CA ALA A 864 3.79 42.60 -23.89
C ALA A 864 4.08 41.24 -24.56
N LYS A 865 3.66 40.13 -23.94
CA LYS A 865 3.10 38.93 -24.61
C LYS A 865 2.63 37.82 -23.67
N GLY A 866 1.43 37.30 -23.95
CA GLY A 866 1.06 35.91 -23.65
C GLY A 866 0.39 35.66 -22.30
N LYS A 867 -0.90 35.99 -22.18
CA LYS A 867 -1.76 35.54 -21.08
C LYS A 867 -3.19 35.29 -21.54
N ALA A 868 -3.99 34.67 -20.65
CA ALA A 868 -5.44 34.60 -20.77
C ALA A 868 -5.99 35.99 -21.14
N THR A 869 -6.88 36.03 -22.12
CA THR A 869 -7.42 37.28 -22.64
C THR A 869 -8.38 37.90 -21.63
N LEU A 870 -8.55 39.21 -21.72
CA LEU A 870 -9.55 39.93 -20.92
C LEU A 870 -10.98 39.44 -21.18
N ALA A 871 -11.22 38.85 -22.36
CA ALA A 871 -12.45 38.12 -22.67
C ALA A 871 -12.65 36.92 -21.73
N ASP A 872 -11.62 36.11 -21.46
CA ASP A 872 -11.72 34.96 -20.53
C ASP A 872 -12.15 35.41 -19.12
N ILE A 873 -11.65 36.55 -18.64
CA ILE A 873 -12.04 37.11 -17.32
C ILE A 873 -13.53 37.47 -17.31
N VAL A 874 -14.01 38.14 -18.37
CA VAL A 874 -15.42 38.57 -18.46
C VAL A 874 -16.36 37.40 -18.76
N GLU A 875 -15.93 36.42 -19.56
CA GLU A 875 -16.72 35.25 -19.98
C GLU A 875 -16.91 34.25 -18.84
N GLN A 876 -15.84 33.91 -18.10
CA GLN A 876 -15.94 33.08 -16.88
C GLN A 876 -16.86 33.68 -15.81
N LEU A 877 -17.10 35.00 -15.86
CA LEU A 877 -18.01 35.69 -14.95
C LEU A 877 -19.42 35.86 -15.52
N GLN A 878 -19.61 35.94 -16.84
CA GLN A 878 -20.94 35.77 -17.45
C GLN A 878 -21.48 34.35 -17.21
N GLU A 879 -20.63 33.31 -17.27
CA GLU A 879 -21.02 31.94 -16.93
C GLU A 879 -21.40 31.80 -15.43
N LYS A 880 -20.70 32.49 -14.52
CA LYS A 880 -21.03 32.51 -13.08
C LYS A 880 -22.31 33.31 -12.76
N GLU A 881 -22.49 34.49 -13.35
CA GLU A 881 -23.69 35.33 -13.17
C GLU A 881 -24.95 34.70 -13.79
N ALA A 882 -24.81 33.82 -14.80
CA ALA A 882 -25.90 33.06 -15.39
C ALA A 882 -26.39 31.86 -14.53
N GLY A 883 -25.68 31.51 -13.46
CA GLY A 883 -26.07 30.43 -12.55
C GLY A 883 -27.21 30.83 -11.60
N PRO A 884 -28.34 30.08 -11.54
CA PRO A 884 -29.44 30.42 -10.64
C PRO A 884 -29.08 30.13 -9.17
N GLY A 885 -28.85 31.17 -8.38
CA GLY A 885 -28.44 31.07 -6.98
C GLY A 885 -29.52 30.53 -6.03
N LEU A 886 -29.15 29.53 -5.22
CA LEU A 886 -29.87 29.08 -4.01
C LEU A 886 -28.86 28.70 -2.90
N PRO A 887 -29.26 28.69 -1.61
CA PRO A 887 -28.33 28.80 -0.48
C PRO A 887 -27.78 27.48 0.09
N VAL A 888 -26.95 27.61 1.14
CA VAL A 888 -26.01 26.63 1.69
C VAL A 888 -26.65 25.42 2.42
N GLY A 889 -26.30 24.21 1.94
CA GLY A 889 -26.06 22.98 2.73
C GLY A 889 -27.27 22.15 3.21
N PRO A 890 -27.04 20.95 3.79
CA PRO A 890 -25.78 20.19 3.89
C PRO A 890 -25.87 18.68 3.47
N SER A 891 -24.71 18.03 3.39
CA SER A 891 -24.47 16.55 3.42
C SER A 891 -24.68 15.70 2.14
N LEU A 892 -23.82 14.66 2.07
CA LEU A 892 -23.70 13.52 1.14
C LEU A 892 -24.97 12.63 1.03
N PRO A 893 -25.10 11.70 0.02
CA PRO A 893 -24.01 11.01 -0.69
C PRO A 893 -24.12 10.81 -2.23
N GLN A 894 -23.02 10.30 -2.79
CA GLN A 894 -22.86 9.69 -4.12
C GLN A 894 -23.94 8.62 -4.44
N PRO A 895 -24.28 8.36 -5.72
CA PRO A 895 -23.57 7.27 -6.43
C PRO A 895 -23.49 7.32 -7.99
N ARG A 896 -22.54 6.52 -8.51
CA ARG A 896 -22.51 5.78 -9.82
C ARG A 896 -22.31 6.51 -11.17
N GLU A 897 -21.13 6.22 -11.74
CA GLU A 897 -20.89 5.55 -13.04
C GLU A 897 -21.96 5.62 -14.16
N LEU A 898 -21.52 5.99 -15.38
CA LEU A 898 -21.71 5.27 -16.67
C LEU A 898 -20.72 5.86 -17.74
N PRO A 899 -20.46 5.22 -18.90
CA PRO A 899 -19.19 5.33 -19.63
C PRO A 899 -19.12 6.41 -20.75
N PRO A 900 -17.89 6.78 -21.21
CA PRO A 900 -17.68 7.78 -22.25
C PRO A 900 -18.06 7.28 -23.67
N GLY A 901 -18.67 8.19 -24.45
CA GLY A 901 -18.95 8.01 -25.88
C GLY A 901 -17.75 8.33 -26.78
N ARG A 902 -17.78 7.81 -28.02
CA ARG A 902 -16.70 7.96 -29.02
C ARG A 902 -16.50 9.40 -29.50
N LEU A 903 -15.25 9.72 -29.86
CA LEU A 903 -14.90 10.63 -30.95
C LEU A 903 -14.24 9.85 -32.12
N PRO A 904 -14.22 10.38 -33.36
CA PRO A 904 -13.87 9.61 -34.56
C PRO A 904 -12.37 9.62 -34.93
N ASN A 905 -11.96 8.68 -35.79
CA ASN A 905 -10.59 8.58 -36.32
C ASN A 905 -10.24 9.69 -37.31
N GLY A 906 -9.00 10.18 -37.23
CA GLY A 906 -8.20 10.62 -38.38
C GLY A 906 -7.05 9.63 -38.61
N LEU A 907 -6.56 9.48 -39.86
CA LEU A 907 -5.48 8.56 -40.24
C LEU A 907 -4.34 9.34 -40.90
N GLU A 908 -3.09 9.00 -40.56
CA GLU A 908 -1.94 8.71 -41.45
C GLU A 908 -0.65 8.50 -40.57
N PRO A 909 0.46 7.91 -41.10
CA PRO A 909 1.43 7.18 -40.28
C PRO A 909 2.74 7.94 -39.92
N PRO A 910 3.51 7.45 -38.92
CA PRO A 910 4.84 7.94 -38.61
C PRO A 910 5.93 7.37 -39.53
N GLU A 911 6.83 8.23 -40.02
CA GLU A 911 8.03 7.82 -40.75
C GLU A 911 9.20 7.36 -39.85
N ARG A 912 10.30 6.94 -40.48
CA ARG A 912 11.41 6.20 -39.86
C ARG A 912 12.36 7.07 -39.06
N THR A 913 12.84 6.54 -37.94
CA THR A 913 14.01 7.09 -37.22
C THR A 913 15.34 6.68 -37.87
N PRO A 914 16.28 7.61 -38.06
CA PRO A 914 17.68 7.29 -38.33
C PRO A 914 18.52 7.32 -37.04
N ARG A 915 19.31 6.27 -36.78
CA ARG A 915 20.42 6.32 -35.81
C ARG A 915 21.69 6.83 -36.47
N PRO A 916 22.41 7.73 -35.79
CA PRO A 916 23.88 7.65 -35.71
C PRO A 916 24.38 7.91 -34.26
N ASP A 917 25.63 7.67 -33.89
CA ASP A 917 26.50 6.52 -34.20
C ASP A 917 27.55 6.39 -33.07
N ARG A 918 28.48 5.43 -33.14
CA ARG A 918 29.43 5.07 -32.07
C ARG A 918 30.88 5.46 -32.38
N PRO A 919 31.58 6.15 -31.45
CA PRO A 919 33.00 5.91 -31.17
C PRO A 919 33.13 5.08 -29.88
N ARG A 920 33.98 4.05 -29.74
CA ARG A 920 35.46 4.00 -29.82
C ARG A 920 36.16 4.93 -28.82
N ALA A 921 37.23 4.55 -28.10
CA ALA A 921 37.69 3.30 -27.45
C ALA A 921 39.18 3.51 -27.07
N ARG A 922 39.66 2.87 -25.98
CA ARG A 922 41.00 3.08 -25.33
C ARG A 922 41.01 4.34 -24.45
N ASP A 923 41.79 4.43 -23.36
CA ASP A 923 43.03 3.68 -23.05
C ASP A 923 43.05 2.79 -21.79
N ARG A 924 44.15 2.03 -21.64
CA ARG A 924 44.40 1.12 -20.51
C ARG A 924 45.89 0.78 -20.35
N PRO A 925 46.45 0.88 -19.13
CA PRO A 925 47.62 0.09 -18.75
C PRO A 925 47.32 -1.09 -17.80
N LYS A 926 48.14 -2.15 -17.92
CA LYS A 926 48.53 -3.17 -16.93
C LYS A 926 50.04 -3.42 -17.19
N PRO A 927 50.70 -4.55 -16.85
CA PRO A 927 50.53 -5.57 -15.79
C PRO A 927 51.84 -5.88 -15.02
N ARG A 928 51.81 -6.83 -14.04
CA ARG A 928 52.82 -7.90 -13.74
C ARG A 928 52.50 -8.54 -12.37
N ARG A 929 52.85 -9.80 -12.06
CA ARG A 929 53.08 -11.03 -12.86
C ARG A 929 52.86 -12.29 -11.97
N ARG A 930 52.77 -13.48 -12.59
CA ARG A 930 52.69 -14.83 -11.97
C ARG A 930 54.07 -15.30 -11.42
N PRO A 931 54.22 -16.38 -10.59
CA PRO A 931 53.75 -17.75 -10.91
C PRO A 931 53.37 -18.71 -9.74
N ARG A 932 52.99 -19.94 -10.12
CA ARG A 932 52.97 -21.19 -9.32
C ARG A 932 54.22 -22.03 -9.65
N PRO A 933 54.68 -22.91 -8.74
CA PRO A 933 55.27 -24.20 -9.09
C PRO A 933 54.41 -25.39 -8.59
N ARG A 934 54.98 -26.60 -8.64
CA ARG A 934 54.38 -27.94 -8.39
C ARG A 934 55.45 -28.81 -7.66
N GLU A 935 55.09 -30.04 -7.29
CA GLU A 935 55.97 -31.09 -6.71
C GLU A 935 56.34 -30.90 -5.22
N GLY A 936 56.71 -31.94 -4.47
CA GLY A 936 56.62 -33.38 -4.77
C GLY A 936 57.74 -34.22 -4.10
N GLY A 937 57.37 -35.10 -3.16
CA GLY A 937 58.30 -35.99 -2.44
C GLY A 937 59.23 -35.27 -1.44
N GLU A 938 60.01 -35.96 -0.60
CA GLU A 938 59.84 -37.28 0.03
C GLU A 938 60.86 -37.40 1.19
N GLY A 939 60.62 -38.26 2.19
CA GLY A 939 61.54 -38.39 3.34
C GLY A 939 61.05 -39.34 4.44
N GLY A 940 61.31 -40.64 4.28
CA GLY A 940 60.78 -41.71 5.16
C GLY A 940 61.64 -42.09 6.37
N GLY A 941 61.05 -42.76 7.37
CA GLY A 941 61.65 -43.01 8.70
C GLY A 941 61.40 -44.36 9.41
N SER A 942 60.86 -45.38 8.74
CA SER A 942 60.99 -46.83 9.04
C SER A 942 60.89 -47.40 10.49
N ARG A 943 59.76 -48.06 10.82
CA ARG A 943 59.59 -49.43 11.42
C ARG A 943 58.15 -49.59 11.99
N ARG A 944 57.31 -50.58 11.59
CA ARG A 944 57.30 -52.04 11.88
C ARG A 944 57.10 -52.36 13.38
N SER A 945 56.14 -53.22 13.82
CA SER A 945 55.52 -54.39 13.15
C SER A 945 54.13 -54.82 13.70
N ARG A 946 53.26 -55.34 12.80
CA ARG A 946 52.34 -56.51 12.95
C ARG A 946 51.21 -56.44 14.03
N SER A 947 50.05 -57.09 13.89
CA SER A 947 49.69 -58.32 13.15
C SER A 947 48.30 -58.28 12.48
N ALA A 948 48.03 -59.24 11.59
CA ALA A 948 46.72 -59.64 11.04
C ALA A 948 46.63 -61.20 11.08
N PRO A 949 45.48 -61.87 10.83
CA PRO A 949 44.99 -62.01 9.44
C PRO A 949 43.46 -62.16 9.21
N ALA A 950 43.05 -61.81 7.98
CA ALA A 950 42.04 -62.41 7.10
C ALA A 950 40.70 -63.02 7.64
N GLN A 951 39.59 -62.50 7.11
CA GLN A 951 38.80 -63.17 6.03
C GLN A 951 38.22 -62.09 5.09
N GLY A 952 37.64 -62.47 3.94
CA GLY A 952 37.33 -61.53 2.84
C GLY A 952 35.91 -61.63 2.27
N GLY A 953 35.55 -60.70 1.38
CA GLY A 953 34.27 -60.66 0.68
C GLY A 953 33.51 -59.33 0.81
N SER A 954 34.01 -58.25 0.20
CA SER A 954 33.36 -56.93 0.23
C SER A 954 32.33 -56.75 -0.89
N ALA A 955 31.06 -56.65 -0.52
CA ALA A 955 29.99 -56.13 -1.40
C ALA A 955 30.12 -54.60 -1.60
N PRO A 956 29.57 -54.02 -2.68
CA PRO A 956 29.58 -52.57 -2.90
C PRO A 956 28.64 -51.83 -1.93
N ALA A 957 28.92 -50.54 -1.71
CA ALA A 957 28.11 -49.65 -0.87
C ALA A 957 26.75 -49.30 -1.53
N PRO A 958 25.69 -49.02 -0.75
CA PRO A 958 24.37 -48.66 -1.28
C PRO A 958 24.37 -47.27 -1.94
N PRO A 959 23.51 -47.04 -2.95
CA PRO A 959 23.38 -45.73 -3.61
C PRO A 959 22.68 -44.68 -2.71
N PRO A 960 22.87 -43.38 -2.99
CA PRO A 960 22.21 -42.30 -2.27
C PRO A 960 20.69 -42.28 -2.53
N PRO A 961 19.88 -41.67 -1.64
CA PRO A 961 18.45 -41.53 -1.84
C PRO A 961 18.13 -40.64 -3.05
N PRO A 962 17.02 -40.90 -3.78
CA PRO A 962 16.54 -40.03 -4.84
C PRO A 962 16.12 -38.66 -4.29
N THR A 963 16.25 -37.62 -5.12
CA THR A 963 15.92 -36.23 -4.80
C THR A 963 15.40 -35.55 -6.06
N HIS A 964 14.67 -34.44 -5.93
CA HIS A 964 14.21 -33.66 -7.08
C HIS A 964 15.38 -33.00 -7.81
N THR A 965 15.51 -33.27 -9.11
CA THR A 965 16.54 -32.78 -10.02
C THR A 965 15.98 -31.88 -11.12
N VAL A 966 14.69 -32.00 -11.46
CA VAL A 966 14.04 -31.15 -12.47
C VAL A 966 14.02 -29.68 -12.01
N GLN A 967 14.51 -28.80 -12.91
CA GLN A 967 14.33 -27.36 -12.83
C GLN A 967 13.90 -26.83 -14.21
N HIS A 968 12.91 -25.93 -14.25
CA HIS A 968 12.44 -25.32 -15.49
C HIS A 968 11.80 -23.95 -15.20
N GLU A 969 12.07 -22.93 -16.02
CA GLU A 969 11.57 -21.57 -15.81
C GLU A 969 11.24 -20.85 -17.12
N GLY A 970 10.25 -19.95 -17.09
CA GLY A 970 9.75 -19.27 -18.29
C GLY A 970 8.47 -18.46 -18.03
N PHE A 971 7.99 -17.73 -19.03
CA PHE A 971 6.76 -16.93 -18.93
C PHE A 971 5.55 -17.71 -19.44
N LEU A 972 4.56 -17.95 -18.58
CA LEU A 972 3.28 -18.55 -18.96
C LEU A 972 2.13 -17.59 -18.72
N LEU A 973 1.15 -17.63 -19.62
CA LEU A 973 -0.16 -17.03 -19.39
C LEU A 973 -0.99 -18.03 -18.58
N ARG A 974 -1.37 -17.67 -17.35
CA ARG A 974 -2.13 -18.50 -16.40
C ARG A 974 -3.59 -18.07 -16.31
N LYS A 975 -4.50 -19.04 -16.19
CA LYS A 975 -5.91 -18.85 -15.84
C LYS A 975 -6.39 -19.97 -14.90
N ARG A 976 -6.92 -19.62 -13.74
CA ARG A 976 -7.49 -20.57 -12.77
C ARG A 976 -8.90 -20.96 -13.23
N GLU A 977 -9.21 -22.25 -13.23
CA GLU A 977 -10.52 -22.81 -13.59
C GLU A 977 -11.27 -23.21 -12.33
N LEU A 978 -10.66 -24.13 -11.58
CA LEU A 978 -11.14 -24.64 -10.30
C LEU A 978 -10.18 -24.30 -9.17
N ASP A 979 -10.74 -24.21 -7.99
CA ASP A 979 -10.10 -23.91 -6.71
C ASP A 979 -10.70 -24.85 -5.67
N ALA A 980 -9.97 -25.90 -5.29
CA ALA A 980 -10.46 -27.01 -4.45
C ALA A 980 -11.89 -27.50 -4.85
N ASN A 981 -12.06 -27.93 -6.11
CA ASN A 981 -13.34 -28.34 -6.73
C ASN A 981 -14.46 -27.28 -6.79
N ARG A 982 -14.21 -26.00 -6.46
CA ARG A 982 -15.15 -24.88 -6.69
C ARG A 982 -14.70 -24.05 -7.90
N LYS A 983 -15.64 -23.40 -8.60
CA LYS A 983 -15.29 -22.48 -9.70
C LYS A 983 -14.54 -21.28 -9.13
N SER A 984 -13.34 -20.99 -9.66
CA SER A 984 -12.55 -19.86 -9.16
C SER A 984 -13.26 -18.52 -9.39
N SER A 985 -13.15 -17.59 -8.44
CA SER A 985 -13.77 -16.27 -8.46
C SER A 985 -13.19 -15.35 -9.54
N ASN A 986 -11.92 -15.52 -9.89
CA ASN A 986 -11.26 -14.78 -10.97
C ASN A 986 -10.71 -15.74 -12.03
N ARG A 987 -11.33 -15.71 -13.22
CA ARG A 987 -10.99 -16.57 -14.37
C ARG A 987 -10.38 -15.78 -15.55
N SER A 988 -9.75 -14.64 -15.24
CA SER A 988 -8.94 -13.88 -16.22
C SER A 988 -7.67 -14.64 -16.63
N TRP A 989 -7.00 -14.16 -17.69
CA TRP A 989 -5.64 -14.60 -18.05
C TRP A 989 -4.65 -13.58 -17.52
N VAL A 990 -3.61 -14.04 -16.80
CA VAL A 990 -2.52 -13.20 -16.27
C VAL A 990 -1.19 -13.77 -16.78
N SER A 991 -0.30 -12.92 -17.31
CA SER A 991 1.05 -13.35 -17.69
C SER A 991 1.95 -13.36 -16.45
N LEU A 992 2.59 -14.49 -16.14
CA LEU A 992 3.37 -14.70 -14.93
C LEU A 992 4.69 -15.42 -15.28
N TYR A 993 5.74 -15.12 -14.51
CA TYR A 993 6.96 -15.91 -14.56
C TYR A 993 6.77 -17.16 -13.70
N CYS A 994 6.93 -18.34 -14.31
CA CYS A 994 6.75 -19.63 -13.67
C CYS A 994 8.12 -20.27 -13.42
N VAL A 995 8.30 -20.87 -12.25
CA VAL A 995 9.52 -21.63 -11.90
C VAL A 995 9.14 -22.95 -11.26
N LEU A 996 9.48 -24.05 -11.92
CA LEU A 996 9.49 -25.39 -11.36
C LEU A 996 10.86 -25.66 -10.74
N SER A 997 10.89 -25.97 -9.45
CA SER A 997 12.11 -26.32 -8.73
C SER A 997 11.78 -27.20 -7.52
N LYS A 998 12.63 -28.19 -7.22
CA LYS A 998 12.50 -29.08 -6.03
C LYS A 998 11.16 -29.83 -5.89
N GLY A 999 10.40 -30.02 -6.98
CA GLY A 999 9.09 -30.69 -6.93
C GLY A 999 7.88 -29.75 -6.74
N GLU A 1000 8.09 -28.44 -6.79
CA GLU A 1000 7.07 -27.40 -6.61
C GLU A 1000 7.10 -26.37 -7.75
N LEU A 1001 5.93 -25.85 -8.13
CA LEU A 1001 5.76 -24.83 -9.17
C LEU A 1001 5.37 -23.48 -8.54
N GLY A 1002 6.25 -22.50 -8.62
CA GLY A 1002 6.01 -21.12 -8.16
C GLY A 1002 5.55 -20.20 -9.28
N PHE A 1003 4.65 -19.26 -8.95
CA PHE A 1003 4.18 -18.20 -9.84
C PHE A 1003 4.64 -16.83 -9.33
N TYR A 1004 5.26 -16.02 -10.21
CA TYR A 1004 5.90 -14.76 -9.87
C TYR A 1004 5.50 -13.64 -10.85
N LYS A 1005 5.60 -12.38 -10.41
CA LYS A 1005 5.29 -11.21 -11.25
C LYS A 1005 6.33 -10.98 -12.35
N ASP A 1006 7.60 -11.29 -12.07
CA ASP A 1006 8.73 -11.17 -12.99
C ASP A 1006 9.81 -12.21 -12.67
N ALA A 1007 10.89 -12.23 -13.46
CA ALA A 1007 12.03 -13.12 -13.26
C ALA A 1007 12.93 -12.75 -12.05
N LYS A 1008 12.60 -11.72 -11.27
CA LYS A 1008 13.30 -11.36 -10.02
C LYS A 1008 12.56 -11.86 -8.79
N GLY A 1009 11.24 -12.04 -8.87
CA GLY A 1009 10.38 -12.63 -7.82
C GLY A 1009 10.94 -13.90 -7.16
N PRO A 1010 11.52 -14.88 -7.89
CA PRO A 1010 12.11 -16.07 -7.27
C PRO A 1010 13.25 -15.77 -6.29
N ALA A 1011 14.02 -14.70 -6.53
CA ALA A 1011 15.14 -14.29 -5.68
C ALA A 1011 14.72 -13.39 -4.50
N SER A 1012 13.55 -12.72 -4.58
CA SER A 1012 12.97 -11.97 -3.47
C SER A 1012 11.97 -12.78 -2.63
N GLY A 1013 11.64 -14.01 -3.06
CA GLY A 1013 10.68 -14.90 -2.38
C GLY A 1013 9.21 -14.53 -2.56
N GLY A 1014 8.89 -13.38 -3.16
CA GLY A 1014 7.52 -12.89 -3.31
C GLY A 1014 6.79 -13.52 -4.51
N THR A 1015 5.94 -14.51 -4.25
CA THR A 1015 5.02 -15.08 -5.25
C THR A 1015 3.91 -14.09 -5.63
N HIS A 1016 3.33 -14.27 -6.81
CA HIS A 1016 2.24 -13.43 -7.29
C HIS A 1016 1.01 -13.55 -6.38
N GLY A 1017 0.62 -12.45 -5.73
CA GLY A 1017 -0.52 -12.39 -4.81
C GLY A 1017 -0.29 -13.11 -3.47
N GLY A 1018 0.95 -13.48 -3.14
CA GLY A 1018 1.26 -14.28 -1.94
C GLY A 1018 0.77 -15.73 -2.01
N GLU A 1019 0.42 -16.23 -3.20
CA GLU A 1019 -0.01 -17.61 -3.40
C GLU A 1019 1.12 -18.60 -3.02
N PRO A 1020 0.83 -19.71 -2.32
CA PRO A 1020 1.85 -20.69 -1.94
C PRO A 1020 2.42 -21.43 -3.17
N LEU A 1021 3.60 -22.01 -3.02
CA LEU A 1021 4.22 -22.85 -4.05
C LEU A 1021 3.35 -24.10 -4.29
N LEU A 1022 3.10 -24.42 -5.56
CA LEU A 1022 2.17 -25.46 -5.96
C LEU A 1022 2.89 -26.81 -6.05
N SER A 1023 2.71 -27.67 -5.04
CA SER A 1023 3.34 -29.00 -5.03
C SER A 1023 2.82 -29.88 -6.17
N LEU A 1024 3.73 -30.49 -6.92
CA LEU A 1024 3.38 -31.41 -8.02
C LEU A 1024 3.14 -32.85 -7.56
N HIS A 1025 3.08 -33.12 -6.25
CA HIS A 1025 2.82 -34.47 -5.75
C HIS A 1025 1.46 -35.00 -6.24
N LYS A 1026 1.47 -36.03 -7.08
CA LYS A 1026 0.29 -36.60 -7.78
C LYS A 1026 -0.50 -35.59 -8.64
N ALA A 1027 0.14 -34.53 -9.10
CA ALA A 1027 -0.45 -33.66 -10.11
C ALA A 1027 -0.56 -34.39 -11.46
N THR A 1028 -1.52 -33.96 -12.29
CA THR A 1028 -1.68 -34.41 -13.68
C THR A 1028 -1.61 -33.22 -14.62
N SER A 1029 -0.94 -33.41 -15.77
CA SER A 1029 -0.75 -32.37 -16.77
C SER A 1029 -1.02 -32.92 -18.16
N GLU A 1030 -1.98 -32.33 -18.88
CA GLU A 1030 -2.43 -32.78 -20.19
C GLU A 1030 -2.63 -31.60 -21.16
N VAL A 1031 -2.50 -31.83 -22.47
CA VAL A 1031 -2.83 -30.80 -23.48
C VAL A 1031 -4.33 -30.53 -23.43
N ALA A 1032 -4.72 -29.25 -23.30
CA ALA A 1032 -6.12 -28.83 -23.15
C ALA A 1032 -6.86 -28.87 -24.50
N SER A 1033 -7.06 -30.08 -25.03
CA SER A 1033 -7.64 -30.35 -26.37
C SER A 1033 -9.09 -29.88 -26.53
N ASP A 1034 -9.79 -29.64 -25.43
CA ASP A 1034 -11.11 -29.01 -25.34
C ASP A 1034 -11.04 -27.47 -25.41
N TYR A 1035 -9.91 -26.85 -25.04
CA TYR A 1035 -9.76 -25.41 -24.92
C TYR A 1035 -9.45 -24.71 -26.26
N LYS A 1036 -10.45 -24.64 -27.15
CA LYS A 1036 -10.30 -24.10 -28.51
C LYS A 1036 -10.09 -22.58 -28.64
N LYS A 1037 -9.99 -21.82 -27.54
CA LYS A 1037 -9.92 -20.34 -27.58
C LYS A 1037 -8.50 -19.76 -27.72
N LYS A 1038 -7.47 -20.53 -27.39
CA LYS A 1038 -6.05 -20.16 -27.51
C LYS A 1038 -5.28 -21.42 -27.94
N LYS A 1039 -4.19 -21.25 -28.70
CA LYS A 1039 -3.27 -22.35 -29.03
C LYS A 1039 -2.23 -22.52 -27.92
N HIS A 1040 -1.58 -23.68 -27.91
CA HIS A 1040 -0.47 -24.02 -27.00
C HIS A 1040 -0.87 -23.91 -25.52
N VAL A 1041 -2.03 -24.48 -25.17
CA VAL A 1041 -2.59 -24.49 -23.81
C VAL A 1041 -2.55 -25.92 -23.26
N PHE A 1042 -2.01 -26.08 -22.06
CA PHE A 1042 -2.11 -27.27 -21.26
C PHE A 1042 -2.93 -27.02 -19.99
N LYS A 1043 -3.53 -28.07 -19.45
CA LYS A 1043 -4.23 -28.08 -18.17
C LYS A 1043 -3.34 -28.76 -17.13
N LEU A 1044 -3.14 -28.11 -16.00
CA LEU A 1044 -2.52 -28.66 -14.80
C LEU A 1044 -3.60 -28.83 -13.73
N GLN A 1045 -3.75 -30.04 -13.21
CA GLN A 1045 -4.63 -30.36 -12.09
C GLN A 1045 -3.81 -30.94 -10.93
N THR A 1046 -4.04 -30.42 -9.73
CA THR A 1046 -3.29 -30.80 -8.52
C THR A 1046 -4.12 -31.66 -7.57
N GLN A 1047 -3.47 -32.34 -6.62
CA GLN A 1047 -4.11 -33.33 -5.73
C GLN A 1047 -5.25 -32.74 -4.87
N ASP A 1048 -5.25 -31.43 -4.65
CA ASP A 1048 -6.29 -30.67 -3.94
C ASP A 1048 -7.59 -30.46 -4.77
N GLY A 1049 -7.56 -30.76 -6.08
CA GLY A 1049 -8.67 -30.49 -6.99
C GLY A 1049 -8.73 -29.04 -7.51
N SER A 1050 -7.61 -28.32 -7.46
CA SER A 1050 -7.46 -27.06 -8.22
C SER A 1050 -7.07 -27.36 -9.67
N GLU A 1051 -7.57 -26.54 -10.60
CA GLU A 1051 -7.28 -26.67 -12.04
C GLU A 1051 -6.80 -25.33 -12.61
N PHE A 1052 -5.70 -25.38 -13.36
CA PHE A 1052 -5.08 -24.24 -14.03
C PHE A 1052 -4.95 -24.52 -15.52
N LEU A 1053 -5.37 -23.57 -16.35
CA LEU A 1053 -4.99 -23.52 -17.77
C LEU A 1053 -3.75 -22.64 -17.90
N LEU A 1054 -2.71 -23.20 -18.54
CA LEU A 1054 -1.42 -22.58 -18.75
C LEU A 1054 -1.17 -22.51 -20.26
N GLN A 1055 -0.99 -21.30 -20.79
CA GLN A 1055 -0.66 -21.06 -22.18
C GLN A 1055 0.84 -20.73 -22.30
N ALA A 1056 1.53 -21.49 -23.13
CA ALA A 1056 2.87 -21.22 -23.63
C ALA A 1056 2.84 -20.36 -24.91
N LYS A 1057 4.00 -19.81 -25.27
CA LYS A 1057 4.21 -19.01 -26.49
C LYS A 1057 4.06 -19.85 -27.77
N ASP A 1058 4.56 -21.07 -27.75
CA ASP A 1058 4.62 -21.99 -28.88
C ASP A 1058 4.55 -23.47 -28.42
N GLU A 1059 4.56 -24.39 -29.38
CA GLU A 1059 4.39 -25.83 -29.12
C GLU A 1059 5.61 -26.48 -28.47
N GLU A 1060 6.81 -25.96 -28.75
CA GLU A 1060 8.05 -26.45 -28.14
C GLU A 1060 8.11 -26.08 -26.65
N GLU A 1061 7.78 -24.84 -26.30
CA GLU A 1061 7.66 -24.43 -24.89
C GLU A 1061 6.53 -25.19 -24.17
N MET A 1062 5.36 -25.39 -24.80
CA MET A 1062 4.27 -26.17 -24.21
C MET A 1062 4.70 -27.62 -23.88
N ASN A 1063 5.39 -28.27 -24.82
CA ASN A 1063 5.85 -29.65 -24.65
C ASN A 1063 6.97 -29.74 -23.60
N GLY A 1064 7.88 -28.76 -23.55
CA GLY A 1064 8.92 -28.68 -22.52
C GLY A 1064 8.35 -28.52 -21.10
N TRP A 1065 7.31 -27.69 -20.92
CA TRP A 1065 6.61 -27.60 -19.63
C TRP A 1065 5.89 -28.90 -19.25
N LEU A 1066 5.25 -29.58 -20.21
CA LEU A 1066 4.59 -30.87 -19.98
C LEU A 1066 5.59 -31.97 -19.59
N GLU A 1067 6.74 -32.04 -20.27
CA GLU A 1067 7.80 -33.00 -19.96
C GLU A 1067 8.43 -32.72 -18.59
N ALA A 1068 8.73 -31.46 -18.27
CA ALA A 1068 9.29 -31.08 -16.97
C ALA A 1068 8.32 -31.37 -15.81
N VAL A 1069 7.03 -31.07 -15.96
CA VAL A 1069 6.01 -31.41 -14.96
C VAL A 1069 5.88 -32.93 -14.81
N ALA A 1070 5.78 -33.68 -15.92
CA ALA A 1070 5.67 -35.14 -15.87
C ALA A 1070 6.89 -35.82 -15.23
N ALA A 1071 8.10 -35.35 -15.54
CA ALA A 1071 9.34 -35.82 -14.91
C ALA A 1071 9.35 -35.54 -13.40
N SER A 1072 8.93 -34.35 -12.97
CA SER A 1072 8.87 -33.98 -11.55
C SER A 1072 7.79 -34.76 -10.77
N VAL A 1073 6.65 -35.06 -11.39
CA VAL A 1073 5.64 -36.01 -10.86
C VAL A 1073 6.22 -37.44 -10.76
N GLY A 1074 7.08 -37.84 -11.70
CA GLY A 1074 7.83 -39.08 -11.67
C GLY A 1074 8.79 -39.16 -10.46
N GLU A 1075 9.62 -38.14 -10.26
CA GLU A 1075 10.51 -38.03 -9.09
C GLU A 1075 9.72 -38.11 -7.77
N HIS A 1076 8.58 -37.44 -7.66
CA HIS A 1076 7.67 -37.53 -6.51
C HIS A 1076 7.23 -38.98 -6.23
N ALA A 1077 6.99 -39.78 -7.28
CA ALA A 1077 6.62 -41.18 -7.15
C ALA A 1077 7.83 -42.09 -6.81
N GLU A 1078 9.02 -41.79 -7.31
CA GLU A 1078 10.25 -42.53 -6.99
C GLU A 1078 10.71 -42.29 -5.54
N ILE A 1079 10.70 -41.04 -5.08
CA ILE A 1079 11.00 -40.67 -3.69
C ILE A 1079 9.99 -41.34 -2.74
N ALA A 1080 8.70 -41.37 -3.09
CA ALA A 1080 7.67 -42.07 -2.33
C ALA A 1080 7.85 -43.60 -2.30
N ARG A 1081 8.42 -44.20 -3.36
CA ARG A 1081 8.77 -45.63 -3.41
C ARG A 1081 10.02 -45.96 -2.58
N TRP A 1082 11.04 -45.10 -2.62
CA TRP A 1082 12.26 -45.27 -1.83
C TRP A 1082 11.98 -45.36 -0.33
N GLY A 1083 11.02 -44.56 0.17
CA GLY A 1083 10.51 -44.64 1.54
C GLY A 1083 9.75 -45.94 1.90
N GLN A 1084 9.51 -46.84 0.95
CA GLN A 1084 8.78 -48.10 1.14
C GLN A 1084 9.65 -49.36 0.95
N THR A 1085 10.86 -49.24 0.37
CA THR A 1085 11.68 -50.39 -0.03
C THR A 1085 12.88 -50.64 0.90
N LEU A 1086 12.61 -51.22 2.08
CA LEU A 1086 13.63 -51.84 2.94
C LEU A 1086 13.17 -53.24 3.41
N PRO A 1087 13.46 -54.31 2.64
CA PRO A 1087 13.25 -55.69 3.09
C PRO A 1087 14.43 -56.14 3.96
N THR A 1088 14.20 -56.38 5.24
CA THR A 1088 15.17 -57.06 6.12
C THR A 1088 15.24 -58.56 5.81
N THR A 1089 16.46 -59.11 5.72
CA THR A 1089 16.68 -60.52 5.37
C THR A 1089 16.78 -61.45 6.58
N SER A 1090 15.79 -62.34 6.76
CA SER A 1090 15.96 -63.61 7.48
C SER A 1090 14.89 -64.63 7.04
N SER A 1091 15.22 -65.92 7.09
CA SER A 1091 14.41 -67.04 6.57
C SER A 1091 13.56 -67.73 7.67
N THR A 1092 12.85 -68.80 7.28
CA THR A 1092 11.86 -69.62 8.05
C THR A 1092 10.51 -68.90 8.28
N ASP A 1093 9.34 -69.55 8.20
CA ASP A 1093 9.00 -70.97 7.93
C ASP A 1093 7.70 -71.11 7.09
N GLU A 1094 7.24 -72.34 6.78
CA GLU A 1094 6.06 -72.64 5.97
C GLU A 1094 4.69 -72.25 6.58
N GLY A 1095 3.62 -72.13 5.77
CA GLY A 1095 2.25 -72.05 6.29
C GLY A 1095 1.14 -71.50 5.37
N ASN A 1096 0.58 -72.34 4.50
CA ASN A 1096 -0.75 -72.17 3.85
C ASN A 1096 -1.69 -73.23 4.48
N PRO A 1097 -3.05 -73.12 4.56
CA PRO A 1097 -3.92 -72.27 3.74
C PRO A 1097 -5.23 -71.71 4.37
N LYS A 1098 -6.04 -71.04 3.52
CA LYS A 1098 -7.49 -70.73 3.68
C LYS A 1098 -7.82 -69.66 4.77
N ARG A 1099 -8.96 -68.96 4.76
CA ARG A 1099 -10.21 -69.02 3.95
C ARG A 1099 -11.01 -67.70 4.06
N GLU A 1100 -11.83 -67.36 3.04
CA GLU A 1100 -13.12 -66.61 3.07
C GLU A 1100 -13.22 -65.27 3.88
N ALA A 1101 -14.03 -64.27 3.57
CA ALA A 1101 -15.05 -63.98 2.54
C ALA A 1101 -14.90 -62.49 2.14
N GLY A 1102 -15.49 -61.94 1.06
CA GLY A 1102 -16.67 -62.33 0.28
C GLY A 1102 -17.78 -61.29 0.49
N GLU A 1103 -18.14 -60.58 -0.59
CA GLU A 1103 -18.93 -59.35 -0.57
C GLU A 1103 -20.34 -59.47 0.06
N ARG A 1104 -20.92 -58.32 0.47
CA ARG A 1104 -22.36 -58.08 0.30
C ARG A 1104 -22.73 -56.60 0.17
N ARG A 1105 -23.52 -56.31 -0.87
CA ARG A 1105 -24.23 -55.03 -1.02
C ARG A 1105 -25.40 -54.95 -0.05
N ALA A 1106 -25.74 -53.75 0.41
CA ALA A 1106 -27.06 -53.42 0.92
C ALA A 1106 -27.45 -51.99 0.51
N SER A 1107 -28.66 -51.81 -0.01
CA SER A 1107 -29.17 -50.51 -0.46
C SER A 1107 -30.42 -50.11 0.32
N GLY A 1108 -30.40 -48.91 0.90
CA GLY A 1108 -31.60 -48.08 0.97
C GLY A 1108 -32.24 -47.80 2.34
N ARG A 1109 -32.37 -46.47 2.58
CA ARG A 1109 -33.62 -45.78 2.95
C ARG A 1109 -34.07 -45.78 4.43
N ARG A 1110 -34.23 -44.55 4.96
CA ARG A 1110 -34.76 -44.14 6.29
C ARG A 1110 -33.82 -44.47 7.47
N LYS A 1111 -33.76 -43.63 8.52
CA LYS A 1111 -34.40 -42.30 8.70
C LYS A 1111 -33.46 -41.18 8.30
#